data_AF-A0A834EKR0-F1
#
_entry.id   AF-A0A834EKR0-F1
#
_cell.length_a   1.000
_cell.length_b   1.000
_cell.length_c   1.000
_cell.angle_alpha   90.00
_cell.angle_beta   90.00
_cell.angle_gamma   90.00
#
_symmetry.space_group_name_H-M   'P 1'
#
loop_
_entity.id
_entity.type
_entity.pdbx_description
1 polymer ?
#
loop_
_entity_poly.entity_id
_entity_poly.type
_entity_poly.pdbx_seq_one_letter_code
_entity_poly.pdbx_strand_id
1 'polypeptide(L)'
;MAAALTQPLLMAVTRLRMRPKTMPPPQHCLLITPCPLAHTQQAARQKTGEAEDLAGLLQSSQQRVGDLERTLCAVSTQQKQADRHNKELVKNRDALKLELYKSNKTNEDLKQENSELQEKLRVLVTDKEAVQLSLEELQRKLEMSELLLQQFSSQSETPDSREQLQQALEERAQLETRVEQLKDLLKQLQVERDQYAENLKEENAIWQQKMQQMSEQMCKLREEKEHGLSQVQELETSLADLRSQLAVPPPQEPPAGPSEAEQRLQARAEQLQQELETLAGQLRAQIQDNESLSRLNQEQGQRLLELEQEAERWGEQAEMRKQILEDMQSDRTTISRALSQNRELKEQLAELQDGFVRLTNENAELTSTLQTEQYVKKELAKKLGQLQEKLGDQKETVELRSQEAQSLQQQRDQYLNYLQQYAAAYQQLLFDKDLLQKQVLLHSQLLEQQQQEEAQSKEEADMARQELQETQGLLEAVNQQNQQLQAQLSLMALPGEGDEPDREEEGEEAPRPKLSVPEDLDSREAVVAFFNTALASAEEEQARLRRELRKQRLRCQHLAHLAAPAQREPEEGTPAPAPSRDSAPAESHQALQVAMDKLQSRFTDVMQENADLKERVEELEHRCIQLSGETDTIGDYITLYQNQRAVLKERHREKEEYISRLAKDKEDMKVKLLELQELVVRLVGERNELYGKFLGAGQSPAGEPTAAPPAPQAPGAAPSQGDLLEVSLADNVELGPAALENSTAQQIMQLLCEMQSCQEHPGLSKNPCIPFFYRADSNTGVKIMVI
;
A
#
# COMPACT_ATOMS: atom_id res chain seq x y z
N MET A 1 34.27 12.15 80.91
CA MET A 1 35.19 11.46 81.85
C MET A 1 36.40 12.37 82.07
N ALA A 2 36.96 12.42 83.29
CA ALA A 2 38.27 12.97 83.69
C ALA A 2 38.73 14.32 83.07
N ALA A 3 38.78 15.43 83.83
CA ALA A 3 39.92 15.88 84.66
C ALA A 3 41.11 16.43 83.82
N ALA A 4 41.79 17.55 84.16
CA ALA A 4 41.77 18.42 85.35
C ALA A 4 42.37 19.82 85.05
N LEU A 5 42.61 20.60 86.13
CA LEU A 5 43.51 21.77 86.25
C LEU A 5 42.96 23.16 85.87
N THR A 6 42.18 23.71 86.80
CA THR A 6 42.17 25.15 87.10
C THR A 6 43.13 25.45 88.26
N GLN A 7 44.06 26.40 88.09
CA GLN A 7 44.63 27.15 89.22
C GLN A 7 45.22 28.50 88.73
N PRO A 8 44.94 29.63 89.40
CA PRO A 8 45.48 30.95 89.03
C PRO A 8 46.79 31.26 89.77
N LEU A 9 47.67 32.05 89.16
CA LEU A 9 48.83 32.64 89.85
C LEU A 9 48.76 34.17 89.84
N LEU A 10 48.70 34.70 91.06
CA LEU A 10 48.73 36.11 91.43
C LEU A 10 50.20 36.58 91.55
N MET A 11 50.41 37.90 91.71
CA MET A 11 51.70 38.56 92.04
C MET A 11 52.69 38.70 90.85
N ALA A 12 53.48 39.78 90.69
CA ALA A 12 53.60 41.02 91.46
C ALA A 12 54.03 42.20 90.55
N VAL A 13 53.54 43.41 90.82
CA VAL A 13 54.26 44.64 90.47
C VAL A 13 54.37 45.51 91.72
N THR A 14 55.61 45.81 92.11
CA THR A 14 55.98 46.30 93.43
C THR A 14 55.69 47.79 93.60
N ARG A 15 54.95 48.15 94.67
CA ARG A 15 54.85 49.53 95.15
C ARG A 15 56.21 50.00 95.70
N LEU A 16 56.89 50.92 95.00
CA LEU A 16 57.94 51.74 95.62
C LEU A 16 57.36 53.09 96.06
N ARG A 17 56.87 53.10 97.30
CA ARG A 17 56.23 54.26 97.94
C ARG A 17 57.26 55.10 98.70
N MET A 18 58.02 55.94 98.00
CA MET A 18 58.89 56.92 98.65
C MET A 18 58.05 58.03 99.30
N ARG A 19 58.15 58.18 100.63
CA ARG A 19 57.58 59.34 101.35
C ARG A 19 58.45 60.58 101.14
N PRO A 20 57.87 61.78 101.05
CA PRO A 20 58.64 63.02 100.97
C PRO A 20 59.28 63.37 102.32
N LYS A 21 60.49 63.92 102.30
CA LYS A 21 61.08 64.67 103.42
C LYS A 21 61.02 66.16 103.10
N THR A 22 60.30 66.90 103.94
CA THR A 22 60.18 68.36 103.90
C THR A 22 61.44 69.04 104.45
N MET A 23 61.97 70.04 103.74
CA MET A 23 62.58 71.28 104.27
C MET A 23 62.86 72.26 103.09
N PRO A 24 63.05 73.58 103.32
CA PRO A 24 62.52 74.59 102.39
C PRO A 24 63.66 75.48 101.78
N PRO A 25 63.44 76.72 101.30
CA PRO A 25 63.90 77.12 99.96
C PRO A 25 65.17 77.99 99.95
N PRO A 26 65.79 78.19 98.78
CA PRO A 26 66.50 79.43 98.47
C PRO A 26 65.58 80.36 97.66
N GLN A 27 65.36 81.56 98.18
CA GLN A 27 64.72 82.66 97.45
C GLN A 27 65.71 83.18 96.40
N HIS A 28 65.40 83.02 95.12
CA HIS A 28 65.96 83.90 94.09
C HIS A 28 64.87 84.32 93.11
N CYS A 29 64.52 85.60 93.20
CA CYS A 29 63.69 86.26 92.21
C CYS A 29 64.47 86.37 90.90
N LEU A 30 64.06 85.63 89.88
CA LEU A 30 64.24 86.02 88.50
C LEU A 30 62.87 86.03 87.83
N LEU A 31 62.47 87.20 87.34
CA LEU A 31 61.26 87.36 86.54
C LEU A 31 61.44 86.62 85.22
N ILE A 32 60.86 85.43 85.12
CA ILE A 32 60.63 84.74 83.85
C ILE A 32 59.13 84.43 83.78
N THR A 33 58.54 84.76 82.64
CA THR A 33 57.09 84.76 82.43
C THR A 33 56.45 83.38 82.63
N PRO A 34 55.21 83.29 83.14
CA PRO A 34 54.52 82.00 83.34
C PRO A 34 54.07 81.33 82.04
N CYS A 35 54.17 82.00 80.88
CA CYS A 35 53.66 81.51 79.60
C CYS A 35 54.22 80.14 79.14
N PRO A 36 55.54 79.86 79.14
CA PRO A 36 56.06 78.63 78.53
C PRO A 36 55.56 77.35 79.23
N LEU A 37 55.46 77.39 80.56
CA LEU A 37 55.01 76.24 81.35
C LEU A 37 53.49 76.03 81.25
N ALA A 38 52.72 77.13 81.18
CA ALA A 38 51.26 77.06 80.99
C ALA A 38 50.89 76.54 79.59
N HIS A 39 51.55 77.03 78.54
CA HIS A 39 51.30 76.55 77.17
C HIS A 39 51.71 75.09 76.98
N THR A 40 52.84 74.64 77.55
CA THR A 40 53.24 73.22 77.49
C THR A 40 52.30 72.33 78.32
N GLN A 41 51.80 72.77 79.47
CA GLN A 41 50.79 72.04 80.23
C GLN A 41 49.43 71.96 79.50
N GLN A 42 49.02 73.02 78.81
CA GLN A 42 47.80 73.03 78.01
C GLN A 42 47.92 72.14 76.76
N ALA A 43 49.07 72.19 76.06
CA ALA A 43 49.36 71.28 74.96
C ALA A 43 49.39 69.82 75.42
N ALA A 44 49.97 69.53 76.59
CA ALA A 44 49.93 68.18 77.17
C ALA A 44 48.50 67.72 77.47
N ARG A 45 47.63 68.59 78.00
CA ARG A 45 46.20 68.27 78.23
C ARG A 45 45.42 68.05 76.94
N GLN A 46 45.72 68.82 75.89
CA GLN A 46 45.15 68.59 74.56
C GLN A 46 45.62 67.24 74.00
N LYS A 47 46.91 66.91 74.11
CA LYS A 47 47.44 65.61 73.68
C LYS A 47 46.95 64.43 74.51
N THR A 48 46.61 64.59 75.79
CA THR A 48 45.91 63.54 76.55
C THR A 48 44.47 63.37 76.09
N GLY A 49 43.74 64.46 75.81
CA GLY A 49 42.39 64.38 75.26
C GLY A 49 42.37 63.72 73.87
N GLU A 50 43.24 64.15 72.96
CA GLU A 50 43.43 63.49 71.65
C GLU A 50 43.78 62.00 71.79
N ALA A 51 44.60 61.62 72.78
CA ALA A 51 44.95 60.22 73.04
C ALA A 51 43.78 59.41 73.62
N GLU A 52 42.93 60.01 74.45
CA GLU A 52 41.71 59.41 74.99
C GLU A 52 40.65 59.23 73.88
N ASP A 53 40.46 60.23 73.01
CA ASP A 53 39.58 60.13 71.83
C ASP A 53 40.07 59.05 70.85
N LEU A 54 41.38 59.00 70.56
CA LEU A 54 41.98 57.97 69.72
C LEU A 54 41.88 56.57 70.36
N ALA A 55 41.97 56.47 71.69
CA ALA A 55 41.75 55.21 72.41
C ALA A 55 40.28 54.76 72.33
N GLY A 56 39.32 55.68 72.43
CA GLY A 56 37.89 55.41 72.24
C GLY A 56 37.56 54.97 70.81
N LEU A 57 38.14 55.62 69.80
CA LEU A 57 38.03 55.22 68.40
C LEU A 57 38.67 53.84 68.13
N LEU A 58 39.83 53.56 68.74
CA LEU A 58 40.46 52.24 68.64
C LEU A 58 39.60 51.16 69.29
N GLN A 59 39.01 51.44 70.46
CA GLN A 59 38.13 50.50 71.17
C GLN A 59 36.84 50.22 70.38
N SER A 60 36.21 51.25 69.79
CA SER A 60 35.01 51.05 68.96
C SER A 60 35.32 50.29 67.67
N SER A 61 36.50 50.53 67.07
CA SER A 61 37.01 49.74 65.95
C SER A 61 37.24 48.27 66.32
N GLN A 62 37.86 48.00 67.47
CA GLN A 62 38.06 46.63 67.98
C GLN A 62 36.74 45.91 68.26
N GLN A 63 35.75 46.61 68.83
CA GLN A 63 34.39 46.07 69.03
C GLN A 63 33.75 45.70 67.69
N ARG A 64 33.76 46.62 66.72
CA ARG A 64 33.23 46.39 65.36
C ARG A 64 33.93 45.23 64.65
N VAL A 65 35.24 45.08 64.79
CA VAL A 65 35.98 43.91 64.26
C VAL A 65 35.49 42.63 64.93
N GLY A 66 35.34 42.60 66.25
CA GLY A 66 34.81 41.45 66.98
C GLY A 66 33.34 41.12 66.66
N ASP A 67 32.51 42.11 66.30
CA ASP A 67 31.16 41.89 65.76
C ASP A 67 31.23 41.26 64.36
N LEU A 68 32.08 41.80 63.48
CA LEU A 68 32.29 41.28 62.13
C LEU A 68 32.83 39.85 62.14
N GLU A 69 33.80 39.54 63.00
CA GLU A 69 34.31 38.17 63.21
C GLU A 69 33.19 37.21 63.65
N ARG A 70 32.33 37.62 64.59
CA ARG A 70 31.16 36.83 65.01
C ARG A 70 30.17 36.61 63.87
N THR A 71 29.86 37.63 63.07
CA THR A 71 28.97 37.46 61.90
C THR A 71 29.61 36.58 60.82
N LEU A 72 30.93 36.69 60.58
CA LEU A 72 31.66 35.85 59.64
C LEU A 72 31.66 34.38 60.08
N CYS A 73 31.84 34.12 61.39
CA CYS A 73 31.70 32.79 61.95
C CYS A 73 30.28 32.24 61.78
N ALA A 74 29.24 33.03 62.07
CA ALA A 74 27.85 32.62 61.89
C ALA A 74 27.54 32.28 60.41
N VAL A 75 27.87 33.17 59.47
CA VAL A 75 27.72 32.95 58.02
C VAL A 75 28.51 31.73 57.56
N SER A 76 29.74 31.52 58.06
CA SER A 76 30.54 30.32 57.76
C SER A 76 29.86 29.02 58.26
N THR A 77 29.21 29.05 59.42
CA THR A 77 28.45 27.88 59.91
C THR A 77 27.18 27.64 59.10
N GLN A 78 26.46 28.70 58.72
CA GLN A 78 25.26 28.64 57.88
C GLN A 78 25.59 28.12 56.48
N GLN A 79 26.68 28.59 55.86
CA GLN A 79 27.17 28.07 54.58
C GLN A 79 27.46 26.56 54.66
N LYS A 80 28.19 26.11 55.69
CA LYS A 80 28.48 24.69 55.90
C LYS A 80 27.22 23.84 56.10
N GLN A 81 26.14 24.42 56.64
CA GLN A 81 24.85 23.75 56.78
C GLN A 81 24.10 23.70 55.44
N ALA A 82 24.06 24.80 54.69
CA ALA A 82 23.51 24.84 53.34
C ALA A 82 24.23 23.86 52.39
N ASP A 83 25.56 23.77 52.47
CA ASP A 83 26.36 22.80 51.71
C ASP A 83 26.03 21.34 52.06
N ARG A 84 25.62 21.04 53.31
CA ARG A 84 25.16 19.71 53.73
C ARG A 84 23.79 19.40 53.15
N HIS A 85 22.83 20.32 53.30
CA HIS A 85 21.49 20.17 52.74
C HIS A 85 21.51 20.07 51.20
N ASN A 86 22.36 20.83 50.51
CA ASN A 86 22.55 20.69 49.07
C ASN A 86 23.10 19.30 48.68
N LYS A 87 24.01 18.72 49.48
CA LYS A 87 24.50 17.35 49.27
C LYS A 87 23.42 16.29 49.52
N GLU A 88 22.53 16.53 50.49
CA GLU A 88 21.36 15.68 50.76
C GLU A 88 20.33 15.76 49.62
N LEU A 89 20.00 16.97 49.16
CA LEU A 89 19.11 17.20 48.02
C LEU A 89 19.64 16.57 46.72
N VAL A 90 20.95 16.67 46.45
CA VAL A 90 21.58 16.00 45.30
C VAL A 90 21.46 14.47 45.42
N LYS A 91 21.72 13.88 46.59
CA LYS A 91 21.53 12.44 46.82
C LYS A 91 20.08 12.01 46.62
N ASN A 92 19.13 12.77 47.17
CA ASN A 92 17.69 12.47 47.04
C ASN A 92 17.23 12.57 45.57
N ARG A 93 17.67 13.62 44.85
CA ARG A 93 17.43 13.78 43.41
C ARG A 93 17.97 12.59 42.62
N ASP A 94 19.19 12.13 42.92
CA ASP A 94 19.83 11.06 42.17
C ASP A 94 19.27 9.67 42.55
N ALA A 95 18.78 9.48 43.78
CA ALA A 95 17.97 8.33 44.17
C ALA A 95 16.62 8.30 43.44
N LEU A 96 15.87 9.42 43.42
CA LEU A 96 14.60 9.54 42.69
C LEU A 96 14.77 9.34 41.19
N LYS A 97 15.87 9.83 40.58
CA LYS A 97 16.20 9.52 39.18
C LYS A 97 16.41 8.03 38.93
N LEU A 98 17.06 7.33 39.86
CA LEU A 98 17.27 5.89 39.77
C LEU A 98 15.96 5.11 39.93
N GLU A 99 15.07 5.55 40.81
CA GLU A 99 13.72 4.98 40.97
C GLU A 99 12.84 5.22 39.75
N LEU A 100 12.84 6.44 39.18
CA LEU A 100 12.17 6.75 37.92
C LEU A 100 12.73 5.91 36.76
N TYR A 101 14.04 5.72 36.68
CA TYR A 101 14.65 4.85 35.67
C TYR A 101 14.19 3.39 35.82
N LYS A 102 14.17 2.85 37.04
CA LYS A 102 13.65 1.50 37.32
C LYS A 102 12.18 1.38 36.96
N SER A 103 11.35 2.34 37.39
CA SER A 103 9.91 2.38 37.13
C SER A 103 9.60 2.48 35.64
N ASN A 104 10.34 3.31 34.89
CA ASN A 104 10.24 3.40 33.44
C ASN A 104 10.63 2.08 32.79
N LYS A 105 11.73 1.45 33.22
CA LYS A 105 12.12 0.14 32.69
C LYS A 105 11.02 -0.91 32.90
N THR A 106 10.49 -1.05 34.13
CA THR A 106 9.39 -1.98 34.39
C THR A 106 8.12 -1.63 33.61
N ASN A 107 7.90 -0.35 33.27
CA ASN A 107 6.77 0.07 32.44
C ASN A 107 6.97 -0.36 30.97
N GLU A 108 8.18 -0.23 30.42
CA GLU A 108 8.51 -0.76 29.09
C GLU A 108 8.45 -2.30 29.05
N ASP A 109 8.95 -2.99 30.08
CA ASP A 109 8.85 -4.45 30.21
C ASP A 109 7.36 -4.89 30.22
N LEU A 110 6.50 -4.24 31.03
CA LEU A 110 5.05 -4.48 31.08
C LEU A 110 4.29 -4.09 29.79
N LYS A 111 4.76 -3.08 29.05
CA LYS A 111 4.23 -2.73 27.72
C LYS A 111 4.55 -3.82 26.70
N GLN A 112 5.76 -4.36 26.75
CA GLN A 112 6.15 -5.47 25.88
C GLN A 112 5.28 -6.71 26.19
N GLU A 113 5.14 -7.10 27.46
CA GLU A 113 4.25 -8.19 27.87
C GLU A 113 2.79 -7.95 27.42
N ASN A 114 2.27 -6.73 27.55
CA ASN A 114 0.95 -6.38 27.02
C ASN A 114 0.85 -6.55 25.50
N SER A 115 1.87 -6.14 24.74
CA SER A 115 1.88 -6.31 23.27
C SER A 115 1.95 -7.79 22.87
N GLU A 116 2.70 -8.61 23.59
CA GLU A 116 2.77 -10.06 23.38
C GLU A 116 1.44 -10.76 23.72
N LEU A 117 0.75 -10.32 24.79
CA LEU A 117 -0.59 -10.81 25.15
C LEU A 117 -1.66 -10.36 24.15
N GLN A 118 -1.58 -9.13 23.63
CA GLN A 118 -2.47 -8.64 22.58
C GLN A 118 -2.30 -9.43 21.27
N GLU A 119 -1.07 -9.76 20.89
CA GLU A 119 -0.82 -10.59 19.70
C GLU A 119 -1.32 -12.02 19.89
N LYS A 120 -1.05 -12.65 21.05
CA LYS A 120 -1.62 -13.96 21.41
C LYS A 120 -3.15 -13.95 21.35
N LEU A 121 -3.79 -12.90 21.86
CA LEU A 121 -5.25 -12.76 21.79
C LEU A 121 -5.74 -12.62 20.34
N ARG A 122 -5.03 -11.84 19.50
CA ARG A 122 -5.36 -11.71 18.06
C ARG A 122 -5.30 -13.07 17.35
N VAL A 123 -4.21 -13.83 17.55
CA VAL A 123 -4.05 -15.17 16.97
C VAL A 123 -5.15 -16.12 17.45
N LEU A 124 -5.46 -16.14 18.75
CA LEU A 124 -6.56 -16.97 19.27
C LEU A 124 -7.93 -16.58 18.73
N VAL A 125 -8.16 -15.30 18.39
CA VAL A 125 -9.39 -14.84 17.72
C VAL A 125 -9.43 -15.33 16.27
N THR A 126 -8.35 -15.20 15.51
CA THR A 126 -8.31 -15.69 14.12
C THR A 126 -8.40 -17.21 14.04
N ASP A 127 -7.77 -17.94 14.97
CA ASP A 127 -7.85 -19.40 15.06
C ASP A 127 -9.27 -19.84 15.41
N LYS A 128 -9.94 -19.13 16.33
CA LYS A 128 -11.35 -19.35 16.65
C LYS A 128 -12.25 -19.12 15.44
N GLU A 129 -12.04 -18.05 14.68
CA GLU A 129 -12.82 -17.75 13.46
C GLU A 129 -12.59 -18.82 12.38
N ALA A 130 -11.35 -19.26 12.16
CA ALA A 130 -11.03 -20.36 11.24
C ALA A 130 -11.68 -21.69 11.67
N VAL A 131 -11.64 -22.02 12.97
CA VAL A 131 -12.33 -23.20 13.52
C VAL A 131 -13.85 -23.07 13.35
N GLN A 132 -14.44 -21.90 13.57
CA GLN A 132 -15.87 -21.65 13.34
C GLN A 132 -16.26 -21.88 11.88
N LEU A 133 -15.51 -21.33 10.92
CA LEU A 133 -15.74 -21.57 9.49
C LEU A 133 -15.63 -23.06 9.13
N SER A 134 -14.62 -23.77 9.65
CA SER A 134 -14.47 -25.21 9.42
C SER A 134 -15.63 -26.03 10.03
N LEU A 135 -16.17 -25.59 11.17
CA LEU A 135 -17.31 -26.23 11.83
C LEU A 135 -18.60 -26.03 11.03
N GLU A 136 -18.83 -24.82 10.49
CA GLU A 136 -19.94 -24.58 9.56
C GLU A 136 -19.81 -25.38 8.26
N GLU A 137 -18.61 -25.49 7.69
CA GLU A 137 -18.38 -26.29 6.49
C GLU A 137 -18.65 -27.79 6.74
N LEU A 138 -18.20 -28.29 7.90
CA LEU A 138 -18.48 -29.67 8.34
C LEU A 138 -19.97 -29.89 8.63
N GLN A 139 -20.69 -28.90 9.17
CA GLN A 139 -22.14 -28.95 9.32
C GLN A 139 -22.84 -29.04 7.97
N ARG A 140 -22.49 -28.19 6.99
CA ARG A 140 -23.06 -28.25 5.63
C ARG A 140 -22.75 -29.60 4.95
N LYS A 141 -21.56 -30.17 5.18
CA LYS A 141 -21.18 -31.51 4.70
C LYS A 141 -21.96 -32.63 5.37
N LEU A 142 -22.25 -32.51 6.68
CA LEU A 142 -23.09 -33.45 7.42
C LEU A 142 -24.55 -33.39 6.96
N GLU A 143 -25.13 -32.19 6.81
CA GLU A 143 -26.48 -32.00 6.27
C GLU A 143 -26.60 -32.62 4.87
N MET A 144 -25.58 -32.43 4.02
CA MET A 144 -25.53 -33.03 2.69
C MET A 144 -25.42 -34.57 2.73
N SER A 145 -24.60 -35.13 3.63
CA SER A 145 -24.46 -36.59 3.75
C SER A 145 -25.68 -37.24 4.40
N GLU A 146 -26.35 -36.58 5.34
CA GLU A 146 -27.65 -37.00 5.89
C GLU A 146 -28.75 -37.01 4.81
N LEU A 147 -28.79 -36.02 3.93
CA LEU A 147 -29.69 -36.01 2.77
C LEU A 147 -29.38 -37.15 1.78
N LEU A 148 -28.10 -37.40 1.48
CA LEU A 148 -27.70 -38.53 0.65
C LEU A 148 -28.09 -39.87 1.31
N LEU A 149 -27.89 -40.02 2.62
CA LEU A 149 -28.28 -41.22 3.37
C LEU A 149 -29.81 -41.40 3.43
N GLN A 150 -30.60 -40.33 3.49
CA GLN A 150 -32.06 -40.42 3.31
C GLN A 150 -32.44 -40.90 1.90
N GLN A 151 -31.71 -40.48 0.86
CA GLN A 151 -31.93 -40.97 -0.50
C GLN A 151 -31.52 -42.44 -0.66
N PHE A 152 -30.34 -42.84 -0.17
CA PHE A 152 -29.87 -44.23 -0.25
C PHE A 152 -30.66 -45.19 0.65
N SER A 153 -31.14 -44.77 1.81
CA SER A 153 -32.03 -45.62 2.64
C SER A 153 -33.40 -45.87 1.99
N SER A 154 -33.75 -45.14 0.92
CA SER A 154 -34.92 -45.42 0.09
C SER A 154 -34.63 -46.33 -1.13
N GLN A 155 -33.36 -46.68 -1.40
CA GLN A 155 -32.96 -47.47 -2.57
C GLN A 155 -32.09 -48.69 -2.19
N SER A 156 -32.46 -49.86 -2.68
CA SER A 156 -32.02 -51.16 -2.13
C SER A 156 -30.57 -51.56 -2.42
N GLU A 157 -29.89 -52.04 -1.38
CA GLU A 157 -28.92 -53.15 -1.37
C GLU A 157 -27.94 -53.28 -2.56
N THR A 158 -27.01 -52.34 -2.72
CA THR A 158 -25.77 -52.58 -3.48
C THR A 158 -24.55 -52.62 -2.55
N PRO A 159 -23.51 -53.41 -2.85
CA PRO A 159 -22.32 -53.50 -1.99
C PRO A 159 -21.53 -52.18 -1.92
N ASP A 160 -21.47 -51.41 -3.02
CA ASP A 160 -20.85 -50.07 -3.05
C ASP A 160 -21.46 -49.11 -2.02
N SER A 161 -22.80 -49.10 -1.89
CA SER A 161 -23.46 -48.21 -0.92
C SER A 161 -23.12 -48.58 0.53
N ARG A 162 -22.72 -49.83 0.79
CA ARG A 162 -22.32 -50.32 2.12
C ARG A 162 -20.89 -49.92 2.48
N GLU A 163 -19.97 -49.93 1.52
CA GLU A 163 -18.61 -49.42 1.73
C GLU A 163 -18.60 -47.90 1.90
N GLN A 164 -19.39 -47.17 1.10
CA GLN A 164 -19.55 -45.71 1.24
C GLN A 164 -20.22 -45.33 2.58
N LEU A 165 -21.23 -46.07 3.03
CA LEU A 165 -21.82 -45.91 4.36
C LEU A 165 -20.77 -46.12 5.47
N GLN A 166 -19.89 -47.11 5.32
CA GLN A 166 -18.88 -47.40 6.31
C GLN A 166 -17.78 -46.32 6.37
N GLN A 167 -17.35 -45.80 5.21
CA GLN A 167 -16.46 -44.63 5.16
C GLN A 167 -17.08 -43.40 5.84
N ALA A 168 -18.36 -43.10 5.57
CA ALA A 168 -19.07 -42.00 6.23
C ALA A 168 -19.18 -42.17 7.76
N LEU A 169 -19.30 -43.41 8.26
CA LEU A 169 -19.28 -43.70 9.70
C LEU A 169 -17.89 -43.52 10.32
N GLU A 170 -16.82 -43.88 9.60
CA GLU A 170 -15.44 -43.67 10.04
C GLU A 170 -15.06 -42.18 10.04
N GLU A 171 -15.48 -41.42 9.02
CA GLU A 171 -15.36 -39.96 8.98
C GLU A 171 -16.12 -39.30 10.14
N ARG A 172 -17.37 -39.72 10.38
CA ARG A 172 -18.16 -39.23 11.53
C ARG A 172 -17.43 -39.47 12.86
N ALA A 173 -16.87 -40.66 13.08
CA ALA A 173 -16.11 -40.97 14.30
C ALA A 173 -14.86 -40.07 14.45
N GLN A 174 -14.15 -39.78 13.35
CA GLN A 174 -13.04 -38.83 13.35
C GLN A 174 -13.49 -37.40 13.68
N LEU A 175 -14.63 -36.95 13.15
CA LEU A 175 -15.19 -35.64 13.49
C LEU A 175 -15.64 -35.57 14.95
N GLU A 176 -16.26 -36.62 15.49
CA GLU A 176 -16.64 -36.70 16.91
C GLU A 176 -15.43 -36.59 17.85
N THR A 177 -14.31 -37.25 17.52
CA THR A 177 -13.06 -37.10 18.31
C THR A 177 -12.46 -35.70 18.24
N ARG A 178 -12.48 -35.03 17.07
CA ARG A 178 -12.05 -33.63 16.94
C ARG A 178 -12.96 -32.67 17.72
N VAL A 179 -14.27 -32.90 17.69
CA VAL A 179 -15.24 -32.12 18.47
C VAL A 179 -15.00 -32.26 19.97
N GLU A 180 -14.68 -33.46 20.48
CA GLU A 180 -14.37 -33.62 21.91
C GLU A 180 -13.04 -32.98 22.30
N GLN A 181 -12.01 -33.05 21.45
CA GLN A 181 -10.75 -32.32 21.64
C GLN A 181 -10.96 -30.80 21.71
N LEU A 182 -11.80 -30.23 20.83
CA LEU A 182 -12.15 -28.81 20.86
C LEU A 182 -12.94 -28.43 22.12
N LYS A 183 -13.85 -29.30 22.61
CA LYS A 183 -14.52 -29.07 23.91
C LYS A 183 -13.54 -29.06 25.07
N ASP A 184 -12.55 -29.95 25.09
CA ASP A 184 -11.56 -30.02 26.17
C ASP A 184 -10.61 -28.80 26.17
N LEU A 185 -10.20 -28.32 24.99
CA LEU A 185 -9.48 -27.05 24.87
C LEU A 185 -10.33 -25.86 25.35
N LEU A 186 -11.63 -25.84 25.02
CA LEU A 186 -12.54 -24.78 25.48
C LEU A 186 -12.72 -24.82 27.01
N LYS A 187 -12.80 -26.01 27.63
CA LYS A 187 -12.82 -26.16 29.10
C LYS A 187 -11.52 -25.62 29.73
N GLN A 188 -10.36 -25.90 29.13
CA GLN A 188 -9.06 -25.40 29.62
C GLN A 188 -8.99 -23.88 29.57
N LEU A 189 -9.28 -23.27 28.42
CA LEU A 189 -9.32 -21.81 28.26
C LEU A 189 -10.34 -21.13 29.20
N GLN A 190 -11.45 -21.81 29.50
CA GLN A 190 -12.43 -21.32 30.47
C GLN A 190 -11.87 -21.31 31.90
N VAL A 191 -11.16 -22.36 32.32
CA VAL A 191 -10.48 -22.42 33.63
C VAL A 191 -9.38 -21.36 33.74
N GLU A 192 -8.57 -21.18 32.69
CA GLU A 192 -7.53 -20.14 32.66
C GLU A 192 -8.12 -18.74 32.79
N ARG A 193 -9.18 -18.42 32.01
CA ARG A 193 -9.92 -17.15 32.11
C ARG A 193 -10.43 -16.91 33.53
N ASP A 194 -11.04 -17.92 34.14
CA ASP A 194 -11.61 -17.81 35.48
C ASP A 194 -10.52 -17.61 36.55
N GLN A 195 -9.35 -18.25 36.37
CA GLN A 195 -8.18 -18.02 37.21
C GLN A 195 -7.60 -16.60 37.05
N TYR A 196 -7.49 -16.07 35.82
CA TYR A 196 -7.10 -14.67 35.60
C TYR A 196 -8.10 -13.68 36.23
N ALA A 197 -9.40 -13.99 36.19
CA ALA A 197 -10.43 -13.16 36.80
C ALA A 197 -10.34 -13.14 38.34
N GLU A 198 -9.98 -14.24 39.00
CA GLU A 198 -9.71 -14.25 40.44
C GLU A 198 -8.43 -13.48 40.79
N ASN A 199 -7.32 -13.68 40.07
CA ASN A 199 -6.07 -12.95 40.29
C ASN A 199 -6.30 -11.42 40.24
N LEU A 200 -7.06 -10.94 39.24
CA LEU A 200 -7.42 -9.53 39.13
C LEU A 200 -8.29 -9.04 40.30
N LYS A 201 -9.16 -9.87 40.88
CA LYS A 201 -9.92 -9.50 42.09
C LYS A 201 -9.02 -9.38 43.31
N GLU A 202 -8.08 -10.30 43.49
CA GLU A 202 -7.11 -10.27 44.59
C GLU A 202 -6.22 -9.02 44.51
N GLU A 203 -5.67 -8.70 43.33
CA GLU A 203 -4.90 -7.47 43.12
C GLU A 203 -5.73 -6.21 43.39
N ASN A 204 -6.97 -6.16 42.91
CA ASN A 204 -7.88 -5.04 43.19
C ASN A 204 -8.15 -4.89 44.70
N ALA A 205 -8.34 -6.00 45.44
CA ALA A 205 -8.53 -5.96 46.89
C ALA A 205 -7.28 -5.41 47.61
N ILE A 206 -6.07 -5.80 47.18
CA ILE A 206 -4.81 -5.28 47.72
C ILE A 206 -4.68 -3.76 47.45
N TRP A 207 -5.04 -3.29 46.26
CA TRP A 207 -5.01 -1.85 45.94
C TRP A 207 -6.05 -1.06 46.73
N GLN A 208 -7.27 -1.60 46.91
CA GLN A 208 -8.29 -1.01 47.77
C GLN A 208 -7.83 -0.92 49.23
N GLN A 209 -7.19 -1.95 49.78
CA GLN A 209 -6.64 -1.93 51.13
C GLN A 209 -5.54 -0.86 51.29
N LYS A 210 -4.61 -0.75 50.34
CA LYS A 210 -3.58 0.31 50.34
C LYS A 210 -4.19 1.70 50.28
N MET A 211 -5.21 1.90 49.45
CA MET A 211 -5.94 3.17 49.36
C MET A 211 -6.63 3.52 50.68
N GLN A 212 -7.27 2.56 51.33
CA GLN A 212 -7.88 2.73 52.65
C GLN A 212 -6.84 3.13 53.71
N GLN A 213 -5.70 2.43 53.78
CA GLN A 213 -4.60 2.76 54.71
C GLN A 213 -4.06 4.19 54.51
N MET A 214 -3.87 4.62 53.26
CA MET A 214 -3.48 6.00 52.95
C MET A 214 -4.56 7.00 53.35
N SER A 215 -5.84 6.67 53.14
CA SER A 215 -6.95 7.55 53.55
C SER A 215 -7.07 7.70 55.06
N GLU A 216 -6.82 6.63 55.84
CA GLU A 216 -6.79 6.68 57.31
C GLU A 216 -5.61 7.52 57.83
N GLN A 217 -4.44 7.43 57.20
CA GLN A 217 -3.29 8.28 57.52
C GLN A 217 -3.60 9.76 57.25
N MET A 218 -4.25 10.05 56.11
CA MET A 218 -4.69 11.41 55.78
C MET A 218 -5.78 11.95 56.72
N CYS A 219 -6.63 11.08 57.29
CA CYS A 219 -7.59 11.48 58.33
C CYS A 219 -6.88 11.82 59.65
N LYS A 220 -5.94 11.00 60.11
CA LYS A 220 -5.16 11.27 61.33
C LYS A 220 -4.38 12.59 61.24
N LEU A 221 -3.71 12.84 60.11
CA LEU A 221 -3.00 14.11 59.87
C LEU A 221 -3.94 15.33 59.81
N ARG A 222 -5.18 15.15 59.34
CA ARG A 222 -6.22 16.19 59.37
C ARG A 222 -6.66 16.47 60.80
N GLU A 223 -6.96 15.43 61.58
CA GLU A 223 -7.34 15.55 63.00
C GLU A 223 -6.23 16.25 63.80
N GLU A 224 -4.95 15.84 63.63
CA GLU A 224 -3.80 16.48 64.26
C GLU A 224 -3.70 17.98 63.92
N LYS A 225 -3.92 18.34 62.65
CA LYS A 225 -3.95 19.75 62.20
C LYS A 225 -5.09 20.53 62.85
N GLU A 226 -6.28 19.95 62.94
CA GLU A 226 -7.45 20.58 63.55
C GLU A 226 -7.26 20.81 65.06
N HIS A 227 -6.68 19.84 65.78
CA HIS A 227 -6.30 20.01 67.19
C HIS A 227 -5.25 21.12 67.36
N GLY A 228 -4.25 21.19 66.48
CA GLY A 228 -3.25 22.26 66.50
C GLY A 228 -3.85 23.66 66.28
N LEU A 229 -4.83 23.79 65.36
CA LEU A 229 -5.57 25.04 65.15
C LEU A 229 -6.39 25.44 66.39
N SER A 230 -7.06 24.48 67.05
CA SER A 230 -7.81 24.75 68.28
C SER A 230 -6.92 25.27 69.41
N GLN A 231 -5.73 24.68 69.61
CA GLN A 231 -4.76 25.13 70.62
C GLN A 231 -4.28 26.58 70.36
N VAL A 232 -4.08 26.96 69.10
CA VAL A 232 -3.71 28.34 68.74
C VAL A 232 -4.83 29.32 69.11
N GLN A 233 -6.10 28.98 68.82
CA GLN A 233 -7.26 29.82 69.18
C GLN A 233 -7.44 29.98 70.70
N GLU A 234 -7.22 28.92 71.49
CA GLU A 234 -7.23 28.99 72.95
C GLU A 234 -6.14 29.94 73.48
N LEU A 235 -4.93 29.88 72.93
CA LEU A 235 -3.84 30.80 73.30
C LEU A 235 -4.16 32.25 72.92
N GLU A 236 -4.72 32.49 71.72
CA GLU A 236 -5.13 33.83 71.27
C GLU A 236 -6.20 34.46 72.16
N THR A 237 -7.22 33.70 72.56
CA THR A 237 -8.26 34.19 73.49
C THR A 237 -7.68 34.52 74.87
N SER A 238 -6.81 33.68 75.43
CA SER A 238 -6.16 33.95 76.71
C SER A 238 -5.32 35.24 76.71
N LEU A 239 -4.69 35.58 75.58
CA LEU A 239 -3.94 36.82 75.39
C LEU A 239 -4.85 38.05 75.25
N ALA A 240 -6.07 37.89 74.73
CA ALA A 240 -7.06 38.95 74.67
C ALA A 240 -7.62 39.29 76.07
N ASP A 241 -7.93 38.26 76.88
CA ASP A 241 -8.46 38.45 78.23
C ASP A 241 -7.47 39.15 79.16
N LEU A 242 -6.18 38.79 79.10
CA LEU A 242 -5.12 39.45 79.88
C LEU A 242 -4.96 40.94 79.53
N ARG A 243 -5.21 41.33 78.26
CA ARG A 243 -5.21 42.74 77.84
C ARG A 243 -6.40 43.52 78.37
N SER A 244 -7.55 42.88 78.56
CA SER A 244 -8.77 43.53 79.07
C SER A 244 -8.67 43.96 80.54
N GLN A 245 -7.84 43.28 81.34
CA GLN A 245 -7.78 43.47 82.80
C GLN A 245 -6.94 44.68 83.26
N LEU A 246 -6.33 45.45 82.34
CA LEU A 246 -5.32 46.47 82.64
C LEU A 246 -5.80 47.94 82.59
N ALA A 247 -7.12 48.21 82.59
CA ALA A 247 -7.67 49.58 82.47
C ALA A 247 -8.50 50.03 83.69
N VAL A 248 -8.13 51.15 84.34
CA VAL A 248 -8.81 51.77 85.51
C VAL A 248 -8.84 53.31 85.40
N PRO A 249 -9.87 54.05 85.90
CA PRO A 249 -10.11 55.47 85.61
C PRO A 249 -9.72 56.48 86.73
N PRO A 250 -9.74 57.82 86.46
CA PRO A 250 -9.20 58.87 87.34
C PRO A 250 -10.22 59.61 88.26
N PRO A 251 -9.77 60.36 89.30
CA PRO A 251 -10.61 61.15 90.21
C PRO A 251 -10.58 62.69 89.99
N GLN A 252 -11.52 63.42 90.64
CA GLN A 252 -11.81 64.87 90.50
C GLN A 252 -11.13 65.77 91.57
N GLU A 253 -11.13 67.10 91.34
CA GLU A 253 -10.55 68.22 92.15
C GLU A 253 -11.63 69.30 92.50
N PRO A 254 -11.34 70.46 93.16
CA PRO A 254 -10.60 70.78 94.41
C PRO A 254 -11.51 71.65 95.37
N PRO A 255 -11.04 72.46 96.39
CA PRO A 255 -10.35 73.76 96.17
C PRO A 255 -9.40 74.35 97.26
N ALA A 256 -8.55 75.29 96.81
CA ALA A 256 -8.07 76.54 97.47
C ALA A 256 -7.16 76.54 98.74
N GLY A 257 -5.90 76.96 98.55
CA GLY A 257 -5.06 77.65 99.55
C GLY A 257 -3.56 77.32 99.47
N PRO A 258 -2.63 78.31 99.50
CA PRO A 258 -1.19 78.07 99.43
C PRO A 258 -0.67 77.44 100.72
N SER A 259 -0.53 76.12 100.66
CA SER A 259 0.02 75.27 101.70
C SER A 259 0.83 74.15 101.03
N GLU A 260 1.25 73.12 101.75
CA GLU A 260 1.95 71.95 101.18
C GLU A 260 1.19 71.31 99.99
N ALA A 261 -0.12 71.53 99.91
CA ALA A 261 -0.97 71.18 98.78
C ALA A 261 -0.50 71.78 97.44
N GLU A 262 -0.04 73.04 97.38
CA GLU A 262 0.46 73.63 96.13
C GLU A 262 1.77 72.99 95.68
N GLN A 263 2.69 72.69 96.60
CA GLN A 263 3.91 71.95 96.28
C GLN A 263 3.61 70.50 95.85
N ARG A 264 2.59 69.85 96.45
CA ARG A 264 2.11 68.53 96.01
C ARG A 264 1.44 68.58 94.64
N LEU A 265 0.67 69.63 94.33
CA LEU A 265 0.07 69.83 93.01
C LEU A 265 1.12 70.17 91.95
N GLN A 266 2.14 70.95 92.30
CA GLN A 266 3.24 71.28 91.40
C GLN A 266 4.13 70.07 91.11
N ALA A 267 4.50 69.29 92.14
CA ALA A 267 5.18 68.00 91.94
C ALA A 267 4.31 67.00 91.15
N ARG A 268 2.98 67.02 91.31
CA ARG A 268 2.06 66.19 90.52
C ARG A 268 1.90 66.69 89.09
N ALA A 269 1.98 67.99 88.84
CA ALA A 269 2.02 68.56 87.50
C ALA A 269 3.33 68.21 86.80
N GLU A 270 4.47 68.24 87.51
CA GLU A 270 5.77 67.77 87.02
C GLU A 270 5.75 66.26 86.72
N GLN A 271 5.12 65.45 87.57
CA GLN A 271 4.90 64.01 87.31
C GLN A 271 4.03 63.79 86.06
N LEU A 272 2.90 64.48 85.94
CA LEU A 272 2.03 64.39 84.76
C LEU A 272 2.73 64.91 83.49
N GLN A 273 3.61 65.91 83.59
CA GLN A 273 4.45 66.34 82.47
C GLN A 273 5.44 65.26 82.06
N GLN A 274 6.12 64.61 83.01
CA GLN A 274 7.01 63.47 82.74
C GLN A 274 6.25 62.27 82.15
N GLU A 275 5.05 61.96 82.66
CA GLU A 275 4.17 60.92 82.10
C GLU A 275 3.75 61.27 80.66
N LEU A 276 3.37 62.52 80.38
CA LEU A 276 3.04 62.97 79.02
C LEU A 276 4.27 62.95 78.09
N GLU A 277 5.46 63.33 78.56
CA GLU A 277 6.71 63.25 77.79
C GLU A 277 7.10 61.80 77.48
N THR A 278 6.98 60.88 78.44
CA THR A 278 7.25 59.46 78.23
C THR A 278 6.23 58.81 77.29
N LEU A 279 4.93 59.10 77.43
CA LEU A 279 3.88 58.65 76.51
C LEU A 279 4.06 59.24 75.11
N ALA A 280 4.41 60.52 74.98
CA ALA A 280 4.72 61.14 73.69
C ALA A 280 6.02 60.60 73.07
N GLY A 281 6.95 60.07 73.87
CA GLY A 281 8.11 59.31 73.42
C GLY A 281 7.72 57.92 72.91
N GLN A 282 6.89 57.19 73.65
CA GLN A 282 6.37 55.88 73.27
C GLN A 282 5.55 55.94 71.98
N LEU A 283 4.66 56.93 71.84
CA LEU A 283 3.90 57.16 70.60
C LEU A 283 4.81 57.48 69.42
N ARG A 284 5.87 58.27 69.61
CA ARG A 284 6.88 58.54 68.57
C ARG A 284 7.63 57.27 68.16
N ALA A 285 8.02 56.42 69.12
CA ALA A 285 8.63 55.13 68.82
C ALA A 285 7.67 54.22 68.05
N GLN A 286 6.41 54.10 68.48
CA GLN A 286 5.40 53.30 67.78
C GLN A 286 5.12 53.80 66.35
N ILE A 287 5.14 55.12 66.11
CA ILE A 287 5.03 55.68 64.76
C ILE A 287 6.25 55.29 63.90
N GLN A 288 7.47 55.39 64.45
CA GLN A 288 8.69 54.97 63.74
C GLN A 288 8.69 53.46 63.45
N ASP A 289 8.25 52.64 64.39
CA ASP A 289 8.09 51.19 64.20
C ASP A 289 7.05 50.90 63.11
N ASN A 290 5.90 51.59 63.12
CA ASN A 290 4.85 51.44 62.11
C ASN A 290 5.29 51.90 60.72
N GLU A 291 6.04 53.00 60.62
CA GLU A 291 6.70 53.43 59.37
C GLU A 291 7.69 52.37 58.86
N SER A 292 8.48 51.76 59.75
CA SER A 292 9.43 50.71 59.38
C SER A 292 8.74 49.44 58.88
N LEU A 293 7.65 49.04 59.54
CA LEU A 293 6.79 47.92 59.13
C LEU A 293 6.08 48.22 57.82
N SER A 294 5.63 49.46 57.60
CA SER A 294 5.00 49.89 56.35
C SER A 294 5.96 49.83 55.17
N ARG A 295 7.23 50.23 55.36
CA ARG A 295 8.29 50.08 54.34
C ARG A 295 8.58 48.61 54.06
N LEU A 296 8.73 47.78 55.10
CA LEU A 296 8.95 46.34 54.93
C LEU A 296 7.78 45.65 54.20
N ASN A 297 6.54 46.07 54.47
CA ASN A 297 5.35 45.54 53.80
C ASN A 297 5.30 45.97 52.32
N GLN A 298 5.69 47.21 52.00
CA GLN A 298 5.86 47.66 50.60
C GLN A 298 6.96 46.87 49.87
N GLU A 299 8.11 46.63 50.50
CA GLU A 299 9.18 45.80 49.93
C GLU A 299 8.73 44.34 49.70
N GLN A 300 7.96 43.76 50.63
CA GLN A 300 7.39 42.43 50.47
C GLN A 300 6.35 42.39 49.34
N GLY A 301 5.50 43.41 49.22
CA GLY A 301 4.54 43.54 48.12
C GLY A 301 5.23 43.65 46.75
N GLN A 302 6.34 44.40 46.66
CA GLN A 302 7.15 44.47 45.44
C GLN A 302 7.75 43.11 45.07
N ARG A 303 8.36 42.40 46.04
CA ARG A 303 8.91 41.05 45.81
C ARG A 303 7.84 40.03 45.42
N LEU A 304 6.62 40.14 45.97
CA LEU A 304 5.50 39.29 45.57
C LEU A 304 5.09 39.56 44.12
N LEU A 305 4.95 40.82 43.72
CA LEU A 305 4.65 41.21 42.33
C LEU A 305 5.73 40.75 41.33
N GLU A 306 7.01 40.79 41.73
CA GLU A 306 8.13 40.25 40.94
C GLU A 306 8.01 38.73 40.77
N LEU A 307 7.74 37.99 41.86
CA LEU A 307 7.54 36.54 41.83
C LEU A 307 6.28 36.12 41.05
N GLU A 308 5.20 36.90 41.12
CA GLU A 308 3.99 36.70 40.32
C GLU A 308 4.29 36.85 38.83
N GLN A 309 5.01 37.91 38.42
CA GLN A 309 5.45 38.09 37.02
C GLN A 309 6.40 36.99 36.55
N GLU A 310 7.30 36.50 37.41
CA GLU A 310 8.14 35.34 37.08
C GLU A 310 7.29 34.08 36.89
N ALA A 311 6.30 33.83 37.77
CA ALA A 311 5.39 32.70 37.65
C ALA A 311 4.52 32.75 36.38
N GLU A 312 4.04 33.94 35.99
CA GLU A 312 3.34 34.16 34.72
C GLU A 312 4.23 33.78 33.52
N ARG A 313 5.47 34.28 33.47
CA ARG A 313 6.44 33.93 32.40
C ARG A 313 6.77 32.45 32.38
N TRP A 314 6.84 31.78 33.53
CA TRP A 314 7.00 30.32 33.60
C TRP A 314 5.76 29.58 33.09
N GLY A 315 4.56 30.10 33.33
CA GLY A 315 3.29 29.62 32.77
C GLY A 315 3.25 29.74 31.25
N GLU A 316 3.57 30.91 30.71
CA GLU A 316 3.68 31.15 29.26
C GLU A 316 4.69 30.20 28.60
N GLN A 317 5.86 30.01 29.22
CA GLN A 317 6.86 29.04 28.74
C GLN A 317 6.39 27.58 28.83
N ALA A 318 5.58 27.23 29.83
CA ALA A 318 5.01 25.90 29.97
C ALA A 318 3.96 25.62 28.88
N GLU A 319 3.06 26.55 28.61
CA GLU A 319 2.08 26.44 27.53
C GLU A 319 2.76 26.46 26.15
N MET A 320 3.78 27.28 25.92
CA MET A 320 4.56 27.24 24.67
C MET A 320 5.26 25.88 24.48
N ARG A 321 5.84 25.30 25.54
CA ARG A 321 6.42 23.94 25.47
C ARG A 321 5.35 22.88 25.18
N LYS A 322 4.16 23.03 25.74
CA LYS A 322 3.02 22.13 25.50
C LYS A 322 2.53 22.21 24.06
N GLN A 323 2.37 23.41 23.50
CA GLN A 323 2.05 23.62 22.08
C GLN A 323 3.10 22.96 21.17
N ILE A 324 4.39 23.18 21.42
CA ILE A 324 5.46 22.51 20.65
C ILE A 324 5.37 20.97 20.74
N LEU A 325 5.00 20.42 21.90
CA LEU A 325 4.81 18.97 22.06
C LEU A 325 3.55 18.45 21.35
N GLU A 326 2.47 19.22 21.32
CA GLU A 326 1.24 18.92 20.58
C GLU A 326 1.50 18.96 19.07
N ASP A 327 2.20 19.99 18.57
CA ASP A 327 2.67 20.10 17.18
C ASP A 327 3.54 18.89 16.80
N MET A 328 4.57 18.57 17.60
CA MET A 328 5.44 17.41 17.36
C MET A 328 4.69 16.07 17.41
N GLN A 329 3.62 15.96 18.20
CA GLN A 329 2.75 14.77 18.18
C GLN A 329 1.92 14.70 16.89
N SER A 330 1.38 15.82 16.41
CA SER A 330 0.63 15.89 15.16
C SER A 330 1.52 15.58 13.94
N ASP A 331 2.75 16.12 13.91
CA ASP A 331 3.80 15.80 12.94
C ASP A 331 4.12 14.30 12.99
N ARG A 332 4.29 13.72 14.20
CA ARG A 332 4.56 12.28 14.35
C ARG A 332 3.43 11.44 13.79
N THR A 333 2.16 11.81 13.99
CA THR A 333 1.03 11.08 13.39
C THR A 333 0.99 11.22 11.87
N THR A 334 1.26 12.41 11.35
CA THR A 334 1.29 12.69 9.90
C THR A 334 2.41 11.91 9.20
N ILE A 335 3.62 11.95 9.77
CA ILE A 335 4.77 11.16 9.32
C ILE A 335 4.48 9.67 9.42
N SER A 336 3.85 9.19 10.49
CA SER A 336 3.49 7.78 10.64
C SER A 336 2.48 7.31 9.58
N ARG A 337 1.47 8.13 9.25
CA ARG A 337 0.51 7.86 8.15
C ARG A 337 1.22 7.81 6.80
N ALA A 338 2.06 8.80 6.50
CA ALA A 338 2.83 8.84 5.26
C ALA A 338 3.84 7.67 5.15
N LEU A 339 4.46 7.24 6.26
CA LEU A 339 5.33 6.07 6.29
C LEU A 339 4.56 4.76 6.09
N SER A 340 3.32 4.66 6.60
CA SER A 340 2.45 3.51 6.36
C SER A 340 2.06 3.41 4.88
N GLN A 341 1.61 4.51 4.28
CA GLN A 341 1.30 4.58 2.83
C GLN A 341 2.53 4.23 1.98
N ASN A 342 3.73 4.66 2.38
CA ASN A 342 4.98 4.30 1.69
C ASN A 342 5.41 2.83 1.89
N ARG A 343 4.86 2.09 2.86
CA ARG A 343 5.03 0.64 2.98
C ARG A 343 4.04 -0.08 2.07
N GLU A 344 2.77 0.29 2.16
CA GLU A 344 1.68 -0.25 1.33
C GLU A 344 1.97 -0.08 -0.16
N LEU A 345 2.43 1.10 -0.60
CA LEU A 345 2.86 1.32 -1.99
C LEU A 345 4.06 0.46 -2.40
N LYS A 346 4.95 0.08 -1.48
CA LYS A 346 6.06 -0.85 -1.78
C LYS A 346 5.60 -2.29 -1.83
N GLU A 347 4.65 -2.67 -0.98
CA GLU A 347 4.00 -3.98 -0.99
C GLU A 347 3.24 -4.19 -2.31
N GLN A 348 2.39 -3.23 -2.72
CA GLN A 348 1.73 -3.23 -4.03
C GLN A 348 2.73 -3.31 -5.20
N LEU A 349 3.86 -2.59 -5.12
CA LEU A 349 4.88 -2.61 -6.17
C LEU A 349 5.65 -3.96 -6.20
N ALA A 350 5.84 -4.62 -5.06
CA ALA A 350 6.36 -5.98 -4.97
C ALA A 350 5.36 -7.01 -5.50
N GLU A 351 4.07 -6.90 -5.16
CA GLU A 351 3.00 -7.76 -5.69
C GLU A 351 2.87 -7.65 -7.22
N LEU A 352 3.01 -6.43 -7.76
CA LEU A 352 3.08 -6.20 -9.21
C LEU A 352 4.33 -6.83 -9.82
N GLN A 353 5.51 -6.71 -9.20
CA GLN A 353 6.73 -7.37 -9.67
C GLN A 353 6.59 -8.90 -9.67
N ASP A 354 6.07 -9.48 -8.59
CA ASP A 354 5.81 -10.92 -8.50
C ASP A 354 4.75 -11.35 -9.52
N GLY A 355 3.70 -10.54 -9.74
CA GLY A 355 2.71 -10.74 -10.79
C GLY A 355 3.33 -10.74 -12.19
N PHE A 356 4.22 -9.79 -12.49
CA PHE A 356 4.96 -9.76 -13.75
C PHE A 356 5.88 -10.98 -13.90
N VAL A 357 6.57 -11.42 -12.85
CA VAL A 357 7.41 -12.62 -12.88
C VAL A 357 6.58 -13.89 -13.10
N ARG A 358 5.46 -14.06 -12.38
CA ARG A 358 4.51 -15.17 -12.59
C ARG A 358 4.00 -15.19 -14.03
N LEU A 359 3.44 -14.08 -14.52
CA LEU A 359 2.95 -13.97 -15.90
C LEU A 359 4.05 -14.19 -16.94
N THR A 360 5.29 -13.79 -16.67
CA THR A 360 6.43 -14.03 -17.58
C THR A 360 6.78 -15.52 -17.64
N ASN A 361 6.80 -16.20 -16.49
CA ASN A 361 7.04 -17.63 -16.41
C ASN A 361 5.90 -18.43 -17.06
N GLU A 362 4.64 -18.10 -16.76
CA GLU A 362 3.45 -18.70 -17.39
C GLU A 362 3.46 -18.51 -18.91
N ASN A 363 3.80 -17.31 -19.41
CA ASN A 363 3.95 -17.09 -20.86
C ASN A 363 5.10 -17.91 -21.46
N ALA A 364 6.21 -18.11 -20.73
CA ALA A 364 7.31 -18.96 -21.18
C ALA A 364 6.92 -20.45 -21.22
N GLU A 365 6.18 -20.93 -20.22
CA GLU A 365 5.63 -22.29 -20.16
C GLU A 365 4.59 -22.53 -21.25
N LEU A 366 3.64 -21.62 -21.44
CA LEU A 366 2.66 -21.65 -22.54
C LEU A 366 3.32 -21.59 -23.91
N THR A 367 4.41 -20.82 -24.07
CA THR A 367 5.19 -20.80 -25.31
C THR A 367 5.92 -22.12 -25.53
N SER A 368 6.45 -22.75 -24.47
CA SER A 368 7.11 -24.05 -24.52
C SER A 368 6.13 -25.17 -24.89
N THR A 369 4.98 -25.25 -24.23
CA THR A 369 3.93 -26.24 -24.55
C THR A 369 3.37 -26.02 -25.96
N LEU A 370 3.17 -24.78 -26.39
CA LEU A 370 2.80 -24.47 -27.78
C LEU A 370 3.85 -24.96 -28.78
N GLN A 371 5.14 -24.84 -28.48
CA GLN A 371 6.22 -25.35 -29.33
C GLN A 371 6.23 -26.89 -29.39
N THR A 372 6.00 -27.59 -28.27
CA THR A 372 5.92 -29.06 -28.27
C THR A 372 4.67 -29.55 -29.02
N GLU A 373 3.51 -28.92 -28.83
CA GLU A 373 2.29 -29.21 -29.60
C GLU A 373 2.48 -28.96 -31.10
N GLN A 374 3.16 -27.87 -31.49
CA GLN A 374 3.53 -27.62 -32.88
C GLN A 374 4.48 -28.69 -33.45
N TYR A 375 5.38 -29.25 -32.63
CA TYR A 375 6.25 -30.36 -33.03
C TYR A 375 5.43 -31.65 -33.24
N VAL A 376 4.57 -32.00 -32.29
CA VAL A 376 3.65 -33.16 -32.40
C VAL A 376 2.75 -33.03 -33.62
N LYS A 377 2.18 -31.84 -33.88
CA LYS A 377 1.40 -31.55 -35.09
C LYS A 377 2.19 -31.79 -36.38
N LYS A 378 3.48 -31.40 -36.41
CA LYS A 378 4.38 -31.65 -37.56
C LYS A 378 4.69 -33.15 -37.72
N GLU A 379 4.86 -33.90 -36.64
CA GLU A 379 5.00 -35.36 -36.70
C GLU A 379 3.73 -36.05 -37.21
N LEU A 380 2.56 -35.67 -36.69
CA LEU A 380 1.27 -36.23 -37.12
C LEU A 380 1.00 -35.93 -38.59
N ALA A 381 1.32 -34.73 -39.07
CA ALA A 381 1.24 -34.39 -40.50
C ALA A 381 2.16 -35.27 -41.37
N LYS A 382 3.39 -35.56 -40.92
CA LYS A 382 4.30 -36.50 -41.61
C LYS A 382 3.75 -37.93 -41.62
N LYS A 383 3.23 -38.42 -40.49
CA LYS A 383 2.62 -39.76 -40.36
C LYS A 383 1.38 -39.89 -41.24
N LEU A 384 0.53 -38.87 -41.31
CA LEU A 384 -0.62 -38.81 -42.22
C LEU A 384 -0.17 -38.84 -43.69
N GLY A 385 0.84 -38.06 -44.07
CA GLY A 385 1.41 -38.10 -45.42
C GLY A 385 1.92 -39.50 -45.81
N GLN A 386 2.67 -40.16 -44.93
CA GLN A 386 3.16 -41.53 -45.16
C GLN A 386 2.03 -42.57 -45.25
N LEU A 387 0.93 -42.40 -44.49
CA LEU A 387 -0.24 -43.26 -44.61
C LEU A 387 -1.01 -43.00 -45.91
N GLN A 388 -1.06 -41.75 -46.37
CA GLN A 388 -1.72 -41.35 -47.60
C GLN A 388 -0.96 -41.82 -48.85
N GLU A 389 0.38 -41.80 -48.80
CA GLU A 389 1.29 -42.41 -49.79
C GLU A 389 1.07 -43.93 -49.87
N LYS A 390 1.16 -44.65 -48.73
CA LYS A 390 0.88 -46.10 -48.67
C LYS A 390 -0.53 -46.48 -49.14
N LEU A 391 -1.52 -45.63 -48.89
CA LEU A 391 -2.89 -45.83 -49.40
C LEU A 391 -2.93 -45.64 -50.93
N GLY A 392 -2.13 -44.73 -51.48
CA GLY A 392 -1.89 -44.58 -52.91
C GLY A 392 -1.29 -45.84 -53.52
N ASP A 393 -0.15 -46.31 -52.99
CA ASP A 393 0.52 -47.54 -53.42
C ASP A 393 -0.45 -48.75 -53.40
N GLN A 394 -1.22 -48.89 -52.31
CA GLN A 394 -2.20 -49.95 -52.19
C GLN A 394 -3.33 -49.83 -53.22
N LYS A 395 -3.80 -48.62 -53.53
CA LYS A 395 -4.79 -48.43 -54.62
C LYS A 395 -4.21 -48.79 -55.97
N GLU A 396 -3.01 -48.35 -56.32
CA GLU A 396 -2.36 -48.72 -57.58
C GLU A 396 -2.18 -50.24 -57.70
N THR A 397 -1.72 -50.92 -56.64
CA THR A 397 -1.60 -52.40 -56.67
C THR A 397 -2.94 -53.11 -56.80
N VAL A 398 -4.03 -52.57 -56.25
CA VAL A 398 -5.39 -53.10 -56.42
C VAL A 398 -5.93 -52.83 -57.83
N GLU A 399 -5.68 -51.65 -58.40
CA GLU A 399 -6.06 -51.32 -59.77
C GLU A 399 -5.31 -52.18 -60.79
N LEU A 400 -4.00 -52.38 -60.61
CA LEU A 400 -3.20 -53.31 -61.42
C LEU A 400 -3.74 -54.74 -61.33
N ARG A 401 -4.01 -55.27 -60.11
CA ARG A 401 -4.62 -56.60 -59.96
C ARG A 401 -6.03 -56.69 -60.53
N SER A 402 -6.79 -55.61 -60.53
CA SER A 402 -8.10 -55.53 -61.17
C SER A 402 -7.98 -55.62 -62.70
N GLN A 403 -6.99 -54.94 -63.29
CA GLN A 403 -6.67 -55.04 -64.72
C GLN A 403 -6.18 -56.45 -65.10
N GLU A 404 -5.30 -57.05 -64.29
CA GLU A 404 -4.87 -58.45 -64.44
C GLU A 404 -6.07 -59.40 -64.39
N ALA A 405 -6.93 -59.29 -63.37
CA ALA A 405 -8.14 -60.10 -63.23
C ALA A 405 -9.10 -59.93 -64.42
N GLN A 406 -9.29 -58.70 -64.93
CA GLN A 406 -10.10 -58.43 -66.13
C GLN A 406 -9.51 -59.10 -67.37
N SER A 407 -8.19 -59.03 -67.59
CA SER A 407 -7.53 -59.68 -68.72
C SER A 407 -7.62 -61.22 -68.65
N LEU A 408 -7.45 -61.81 -67.46
CA LEU A 408 -7.65 -63.25 -67.23
C LEU A 408 -9.11 -63.66 -67.43
N GLN A 409 -10.07 -62.80 -67.04
CA GLN A 409 -11.49 -63.03 -67.31
C GLN A 409 -11.78 -63.00 -68.83
N GLN A 410 -11.23 -62.03 -69.57
CA GLN A 410 -11.34 -61.97 -71.02
C GLN A 410 -10.75 -63.23 -71.69
N GLN A 411 -9.59 -63.72 -71.23
CA GLN A 411 -9.01 -64.98 -71.71
C GLN A 411 -9.92 -66.18 -71.42
N ARG A 412 -10.47 -66.31 -70.21
CA ARG A 412 -11.45 -67.34 -69.86
C ARG A 412 -12.65 -67.30 -70.81
N ASP A 413 -13.19 -66.11 -71.07
CA ASP A 413 -14.37 -65.92 -71.89
C ASP A 413 -14.08 -66.23 -73.38
N GLN A 414 -12.87 -65.96 -73.86
CA GLN A 414 -12.38 -66.44 -75.17
C GLN A 414 -12.33 -67.98 -75.24
N TYR A 415 -11.78 -68.65 -74.22
CA TYR A 415 -11.74 -70.12 -74.16
C TYR A 415 -13.15 -70.74 -74.08
N LEU A 416 -14.07 -70.13 -73.33
CA LEU A 416 -15.47 -70.54 -73.29
C LEU A 416 -16.13 -70.42 -74.68
N ASN A 417 -15.89 -69.33 -75.40
CA ASN A 417 -16.39 -69.16 -76.78
C ASN A 417 -15.84 -70.24 -77.72
N TYR A 418 -14.54 -70.56 -77.67
CA TYR A 418 -13.97 -71.65 -78.46
C TYR A 418 -14.60 -73.00 -78.11
N LEU A 419 -14.75 -73.32 -76.82
CA LEU A 419 -15.41 -74.56 -76.38
C LEU A 419 -16.86 -74.64 -76.84
N GLN A 420 -17.59 -73.53 -76.81
CA GLN A 420 -18.98 -73.46 -77.30
C GLN A 420 -19.06 -73.67 -78.82
N GLN A 421 -18.11 -73.11 -79.60
CA GLN A 421 -17.99 -73.36 -81.04
C GLN A 421 -17.71 -74.85 -81.34
N TYR A 422 -16.76 -75.47 -80.64
CA TYR A 422 -16.51 -76.90 -80.77
C TYR A 422 -17.75 -77.74 -80.41
N ALA A 423 -18.43 -77.42 -79.30
CA ALA A 423 -19.64 -78.12 -78.89
C ALA A 423 -20.76 -78.02 -79.94
N ALA A 424 -20.97 -76.84 -80.54
CA ALA A 424 -21.92 -76.64 -81.62
C ALA A 424 -21.55 -77.45 -82.88
N ALA A 425 -20.27 -77.47 -83.27
CA ALA A 425 -19.79 -78.27 -84.40
C ALA A 425 -19.98 -79.78 -84.17
N TYR A 426 -19.73 -80.28 -82.95
CA TYR A 426 -20.02 -81.67 -82.59
C TYR A 426 -21.52 -82.00 -82.62
N GLN A 427 -22.39 -81.09 -82.15
CA GLN A 427 -23.85 -81.26 -82.24
C GLN A 427 -24.33 -81.31 -83.69
N GLN A 428 -23.79 -80.46 -84.56
CA GLN A 428 -24.10 -80.48 -85.99
C GLN A 428 -23.65 -81.78 -86.66
N LEU A 429 -22.45 -82.28 -86.35
CA LEU A 429 -21.95 -83.55 -86.88
C LEU A 429 -22.78 -84.77 -86.40
N LEU A 430 -23.33 -84.71 -85.17
CA LEU A 430 -24.29 -85.71 -84.69
C LEU A 430 -25.62 -85.63 -85.47
N PHE A 431 -26.14 -84.43 -85.72
CA PHE A 431 -27.35 -84.24 -86.53
C PHE A 431 -27.17 -84.75 -87.98
N ASP A 432 -26.04 -84.43 -88.61
CA ASP A 432 -25.71 -84.87 -89.97
C ASP A 432 -25.56 -86.40 -90.03
N LYS A 433 -24.95 -87.02 -89.01
CA LYS A 433 -24.89 -88.47 -88.86
C LYS A 433 -26.28 -89.10 -88.76
N ASP A 434 -27.16 -88.56 -87.91
CA ASP A 434 -28.53 -89.08 -87.74
C ASP A 434 -29.37 -88.91 -89.03
N LEU A 435 -29.15 -87.83 -89.77
CA LEU A 435 -29.74 -87.62 -91.10
C LEU A 435 -29.22 -88.65 -92.12
N LEU A 436 -27.92 -88.91 -92.13
CA LEU A 436 -27.30 -89.91 -93.00
C LEU A 436 -27.80 -91.33 -92.66
N GLN A 437 -27.96 -91.66 -91.38
CA GLN A 437 -28.56 -92.94 -90.95
C GLN A 437 -29.99 -93.10 -91.45
N LYS A 438 -30.82 -92.04 -91.43
CA LYS A 438 -32.17 -92.05 -92.01
C LYS A 438 -32.15 -92.26 -93.52
N GLN A 439 -31.22 -91.62 -94.24
CA GLN A 439 -31.05 -91.83 -95.69
C GLN A 439 -30.63 -93.26 -96.02
N VAL A 440 -29.68 -93.83 -95.28
CA VAL A 440 -29.24 -95.23 -95.46
C VAL A 440 -30.38 -96.21 -95.18
N LEU A 441 -31.19 -95.97 -94.14
CA LEU A 441 -32.36 -96.81 -93.84
C LEU A 441 -33.39 -96.77 -94.97
N LEU A 442 -33.71 -95.58 -95.48
CA LEU A 442 -34.62 -95.40 -96.62
C LEU A 442 -34.09 -96.12 -97.87
N HIS A 443 -32.79 -95.98 -98.16
CA HIS A 443 -32.17 -96.64 -99.31
C HIS A 443 -32.17 -98.17 -99.18
N SER A 444 -31.96 -98.70 -97.96
CA SER A 444 -32.08 -100.15 -97.70
C SER A 444 -33.50 -100.66 -97.93
N GLN A 445 -34.52 -99.91 -97.52
CA GLN A 445 -35.93 -100.27 -97.75
C GLN A 445 -36.28 -100.27 -99.26
N LEU A 446 -35.80 -99.29 -100.01
CA LEU A 446 -35.96 -99.25 -101.47
C LEU A 446 -35.24 -100.42 -102.16
N LEU A 447 -34.05 -100.80 -101.67
CA LEU A 447 -33.30 -101.94 -102.21
C LEU A 447 -34.02 -103.27 -101.92
N GLU A 448 -34.60 -103.44 -100.73
CA GLU A 448 -35.42 -104.60 -100.39
C GLU A 448 -36.68 -104.70 -101.26
N GLN A 449 -37.34 -103.57 -101.55
CA GLN A 449 -38.47 -103.52 -102.50
C GLN A 449 -38.04 -103.94 -103.91
N GLN A 450 -36.94 -103.38 -104.44
CA GLN A 450 -36.41 -103.78 -105.75
C GLN A 450 -36.02 -105.27 -105.81
N GLN A 451 -35.45 -105.83 -104.74
CA GLN A 451 -35.15 -107.26 -104.69
C GLN A 451 -36.40 -108.14 -104.67
N GLN A 452 -37.50 -107.69 -104.05
CA GLN A 452 -38.79 -108.39 -104.08
C GLN A 452 -39.44 -108.31 -105.47
N GLU A 453 -39.40 -107.15 -106.14
CA GLU A 453 -39.86 -106.98 -107.53
C GLU A 453 -39.01 -107.81 -108.52
N GLU A 454 -37.69 -107.87 -108.33
CA GLU A 454 -36.80 -108.77 -109.08
C GLU A 454 -37.08 -110.25 -108.83
N ALA A 455 -37.48 -110.64 -107.62
CA ALA A 455 -37.83 -112.02 -107.30
C ALA A 455 -39.15 -112.42 -107.96
N GLN A 456 -40.18 -111.56 -107.86
CA GLN A 456 -41.49 -111.76 -108.48
C GLN A 456 -41.37 -111.89 -110.01
N SER A 457 -40.66 -110.96 -110.65
CA SER A 457 -40.43 -111.01 -112.11
C SER A 457 -39.60 -112.22 -112.57
N LYS A 458 -38.71 -112.76 -111.71
CA LYS A 458 -38.02 -114.04 -111.98
C LYS A 458 -38.96 -115.25 -111.87
N GLU A 459 -39.84 -115.28 -110.86
CA GLU A 459 -40.86 -116.33 -110.72
C GLU A 459 -41.85 -116.31 -111.91
N GLU A 460 -42.31 -115.13 -112.34
CA GLU A 460 -43.13 -114.95 -113.54
C GLU A 460 -42.40 -115.44 -114.82
N ALA A 461 -41.11 -115.13 -114.96
CA ALA A 461 -40.32 -115.57 -116.11
C ALA A 461 -40.08 -117.10 -116.15
N ASP A 462 -39.93 -117.75 -114.99
CA ASP A 462 -39.77 -119.20 -114.92
C ASP A 462 -41.11 -119.95 -115.10
N MET A 463 -42.24 -119.37 -114.66
CA MET A 463 -43.59 -119.84 -115.02
C MET A 463 -43.80 -119.80 -116.54
N ALA A 464 -43.51 -118.68 -117.19
CA ALA A 464 -43.62 -118.54 -118.65
C ALA A 464 -42.72 -119.51 -119.42
N ARG A 465 -41.56 -119.92 -118.85
CA ARG A 465 -40.68 -120.94 -119.43
C ARG A 465 -41.24 -122.35 -119.35
N GLN A 466 -41.98 -122.69 -118.29
CA GLN A 466 -42.64 -124.00 -118.18
C GLN A 466 -43.75 -124.14 -119.23
N GLU A 467 -44.60 -123.11 -119.40
CA GLU A 467 -45.64 -123.09 -120.44
C GLU A 467 -45.04 -123.21 -121.86
N LEU A 468 -43.85 -122.62 -122.09
CA LEU A 468 -43.15 -122.75 -123.37
C LEU A 468 -42.61 -124.18 -123.62
N GLN A 469 -42.20 -124.91 -122.59
CA GLN A 469 -41.74 -126.30 -122.74
C GLN A 469 -42.89 -127.27 -123.02
N GLU A 470 -44.05 -127.09 -122.37
CA GLU A 470 -45.25 -127.91 -122.64
C GLU A 470 -45.77 -127.71 -124.07
N THR A 471 -45.76 -126.46 -124.57
CA THR A 471 -46.18 -126.14 -125.94
C THR A 471 -45.20 -126.63 -127.01
N GLN A 472 -43.89 -126.69 -126.73
CA GLN A 472 -42.89 -127.27 -127.63
C GLN A 472 -43.08 -128.79 -127.84
N GLY A 473 -43.39 -129.54 -126.78
CA GLY A 473 -43.61 -130.99 -126.87
C GLY A 473 -44.80 -131.40 -127.77
N LEU A 474 -45.85 -130.57 -127.82
CA LEU A 474 -47.00 -130.79 -128.70
C LEU A 474 -46.66 -130.50 -130.18
N LEU A 475 -45.75 -129.57 -130.45
CA LEU A 475 -45.39 -129.15 -131.80
C LEU A 475 -44.58 -130.21 -132.56
N GLU A 476 -43.68 -130.92 -131.88
CA GLU A 476 -42.83 -131.95 -132.49
C GLU A 476 -43.62 -133.18 -132.96
N ALA A 477 -44.69 -133.55 -132.24
CA ALA A 477 -45.58 -134.64 -132.63
C ALA A 477 -46.36 -134.33 -133.93
N VAL A 478 -46.77 -133.08 -134.13
CA VAL A 478 -47.44 -132.61 -135.35
C VAL A 478 -46.45 -132.53 -136.52
N ASN A 479 -45.20 -132.17 -136.25
CA ASN A 479 -44.17 -131.98 -137.28
C ASN A 479 -43.78 -133.27 -138.01
N GLN A 480 -43.88 -134.44 -137.34
CA GLN A 480 -43.60 -135.74 -137.98
C GLN A 480 -44.72 -136.19 -138.94
N GLN A 481 -45.97 -135.78 -138.71
CA GLN A 481 -47.09 -136.09 -139.63
C GLN A 481 -47.11 -135.15 -140.85
N ASN A 482 -46.61 -133.92 -140.72
CA ASN A 482 -46.58 -132.93 -141.80
C ASN A 482 -45.54 -133.21 -142.91
N GLN A 483 -44.63 -134.18 -142.74
CA GLN A 483 -43.59 -134.47 -143.74
C GLN A 483 -44.04 -135.38 -144.90
N GLN A 484 -45.24 -135.98 -144.84
CA GLN A 484 -45.76 -136.87 -145.90
C GLN A 484 -46.81 -136.23 -146.81
N LEU A 485 -47.25 -135.00 -146.55
CA LEU A 485 -48.22 -134.27 -147.37
C LEU A 485 -47.71 -132.85 -147.63
N GLN A 486 -47.97 -132.34 -148.84
CA GLN A 486 -47.72 -130.95 -149.27
C GLN A 486 -46.32 -130.58 -149.78
N ALA A 487 -45.87 -131.30 -150.80
CA ALA A 487 -45.25 -130.63 -151.94
C ALA A 487 -46.34 -129.94 -152.80
N GLN A 488 -46.79 -128.73 -152.43
CA GLN A 488 -47.58 -127.82 -153.28
C GLN A 488 -47.81 -126.41 -152.64
N LEU A 489 -47.52 -125.34 -153.40
CA LEU A 489 -47.90 -123.92 -153.23
C LEU A 489 -47.05 -122.98 -152.32
N SER A 490 -47.29 -121.66 -152.46
CA SER A 490 -46.22 -120.62 -152.52
C SER A 490 -46.65 -119.15 -152.20
N LEU A 491 -45.65 -118.28 -151.92
CA LEU A 491 -45.58 -116.79 -151.98
C LEU A 491 -46.06 -115.86 -150.80
N MET A 492 -45.13 -114.96 -150.41
CA MET A 492 -45.15 -113.60 -149.77
C MET A 492 -46.37 -113.01 -148.99
N ALA A 493 -46.13 -112.28 -147.86
CA ALA A 493 -45.99 -110.79 -147.80
C ALA A 493 -46.22 -110.08 -146.41
N LEU A 494 -45.17 -109.44 -145.87
CA LEU A 494 -45.11 -108.06 -145.26
C LEU A 494 -46.07 -107.64 -144.08
N PRO A 495 -46.16 -106.35 -143.61
CA PRO A 495 -45.50 -105.87 -142.37
C PRO A 495 -46.39 -104.94 -141.46
N GLY A 496 -45.80 -104.11 -140.57
CA GLY A 496 -46.50 -102.98 -139.91
C GLY A 496 -45.60 -102.09 -139.03
N GLU A 497 -45.74 -100.76 -139.13
CA GLU A 497 -44.95 -99.69 -138.45
C GLU A 497 -45.82 -98.79 -137.53
N GLY A 498 -45.18 -97.86 -136.80
CA GLY A 498 -45.77 -96.62 -136.25
C GLY A 498 -45.49 -96.37 -134.74
N ASP A 499 -45.45 -95.14 -134.21
CA ASP A 499 -45.22 -93.81 -134.84
C ASP A 499 -44.99 -92.68 -133.78
N GLU A 500 -44.31 -91.61 -134.19
CA GLU A 500 -44.37 -90.18 -133.76
C GLU A 500 -44.12 -89.63 -132.30
N PRO A 501 -43.85 -88.29 -132.14
CA PRO A 501 -43.19 -87.67 -130.96
C PRO A 501 -43.86 -86.37 -130.38
N ASP A 502 -43.03 -85.49 -129.78
CA ASP A 502 -43.20 -84.06 -129.38
C ASP A 502 -44.00 -83.66 -128.11
N ARG A 503 -43.36 -82.82 -127.26
CA ARG A 503 -43.80 -81.42 -126.94
C ARG A 503 -42.91 -80.65 -125.93
N GLU A 504 -43.00 -79.33 -125.99
CA GLU A 504 -42.39 -78.32 -125.11
C GLU A 504 -43.37 -77.74 -124.06
N GLU A 505 -42.87 -76.76 -123.29
CA GLU A 505 -43.55 -75.62 -122.60
C GLU A 505 -43.90 -75.64 -121.08
N GLU A 506 -43.22 -74.71 -120.40
CA GLU A 506 -43.68 -73.67 -119.44
C GLU A 506 -44.03 -73.92 -117.95
N GLY A 507 -43.69 -72.88 -117.15
CA GLY A 507 -43.95 -72.73 -115.72
C GLY A 507 -43.07 -71.65 -115.05
N GLU A 508 -43.57 -70.42 -114.96
CA GLU A 508 -42.99 -69.21 -114.32
C GLU A 508 -42.63 -69.39 -112.80
N GLU A 509 -41.92 -68.52 -112.07
CA GLU A 509 -41.86 -67.04 -112.09
C GLU A 509 -40.54 -66.46 -111.47
N ALA A 510 -40.34 -65.14 -111.62
CA ALA A 510 -39.14 -64.36 -111.25
C ALA A 510 -39.25 -63.73 -109.82
N PRO A 511 -38.37 -62.80 -109.33
CA PRO A 511 -37.19 -62.19 -109.95
C PRO A 511 -35.91 -62.03 -109.07
N ARG A 512 -34.83 -61.55 -109.72
CA ARG A 512 -33.63 -60.93 -109.14
C ARG A 512 -33.89 -59.40 -108.94
N PRO A 513 -32.92 -58.44 -108.82
CA PRO A 513 -31.47 -58.53 -108.61
C PRO A 513 -30.82 -57.50 -107.64
N LYS A 514 -29.53 -57.80 -107.37
CA LYS A 514 -28.37 -56.94 -107.11
C LYS A 514 -28.43 -55.41 -107.36
N LEU A 515 -27.79 -54.68 -106.43
CA LEU A 515 -26.80 -53.59 -106.59
C LEU A 515 -27.10 -52.39 -107.52
N SER A 516 -27.07 -51.17 -106.98
CA SER A 516 -25.98 -50.18 -107.22
C SER A 516 -26.15 -48.88 -106.40
N VAL A 517 -25.04 -48.35 -105.91
CA VAL A 517 -24.81 -46.98 -105.38
C VAL A 517 -24.22 -46.19 -106.57
N PRO A 518 -24.53 -44.89 -106.85
CA PRO A 518 -23.85 -43.78 -106.12
C PRO A 518 -24.49 -42.36 -106.06
N GLU A 519 -23.89 -41.57 -105.15
CA GLU A 519 -23.54 -40.13 -105.21
C GLU A 519 -24.60 -39.01 -105.34
N ASP A 520 -24.63 -38.19 -104.28
CA ASP A 520 -24.47 -36.72 -104.23
C ASP A 520 -25.25 -35.79 -105.17
N LEU A 521 -26.04 -34.87 -104.59
CA LEU A 521 -25.56 -33.48 -104.35
C LEU A 521 -26.60 -32.60 -103.63
N ASP A 522 -26.07 -31.73 -102.77
CA ASP A 522 -26.54 -30.39 -102.38
C ASP A 522 -27.97 -29.95 -102.79
N SER A 523 -28.87 -29.96 -101.80
CA SER A 523 -30.06 -29.10 -101.83
C SER A 523 -30.21 -28.31 -100.53
N ARG A 524 -30.48 -27.01 -100.66
CA ARG A 524 -30.73 -26.07 -99.55
C ARG A 524 -31.87 -26.52 -98.64
N GLU A 525 -32.78 -27.34 -99.17
CA GLU A 525 -33.95 -27.87 -98.46
C GLU A 525 -33.60 -29.00 -97.49
N ALA A 526 -32.58 -29.82 -97.75
CA ALA A 526 -32.15 -30.88 -96.82
C ALA A 526 -31.56 -30.30 -95.52
N VAL A 527 -30.77 -29.23 -95.64
CA VAL A 527 -30.19 -28.52 -94.49
C VAL A 527 -31.28 -27.76 -93.71
N VAL A 528 -32.22 -27.12 -94.40
CA VAL A 528 -33.38 -26.45 -93.78
C VAL A 528 -34.31 -27.45 -93.10
N ALA A 529 -34.54 -28.63 -93.68
CA ALA A 529 -35.31 -29.70 -93.06
C ALA A 529 -34.67 -30.14 -91.73
N PHE A 530 -33.36 -30.41 -91.72
CA PHE A 530 -32.63 -30.79 -90.50
C PHE A 530 -32.75 -29.71 -89.39
N PHE A 531 -32.55 -28.43 -89.73
CA PHE A 531 -32.71 -27.34 -88.76
C PHE A 531 -34.15 -27.16 -88.29
N ASN A 532 -35.15 -27.39 -89.14
CA ASN A 532 -36.57 -27.32 -88.75
C ASN A 532 -36.95 -28.47 -87.79
N THR A 533 -36.46 -29.69 -88.00
CA THR A 533 -36.69 -30.81 -87.06
C THR A 533 -35.98 -30.58 -85.73
N ALA A 534 -34.78 -30.00 -85.75
CA ALA A 534 -34.03 -29.63 -84.54
C ALA A 534 -34.69 -28.47 -83.77
N LEU A 535 -35.24 -27.47 -84.47
CA LEU A 535 -36.02 -26.40 -83.86
C LEU A 535 -37.33 -26.92 -83.24
N ALA A 536 -38.06 -27.78 -83.95
CA ALA A 536 -39.28 -28.38 -83.43
C ALA A 536 -39.04 -29.18 -82.13
N SER A 537 -37.97 -29.97 -82.06
CA SER A 537 -37.63 -30.72 -80.84
C SER A 537 -37.18 -29.81 -79.68
N ALA A 538 -36.47 -28.71 -79.98
CA ALA A 538 -36.07 -27.71 -78.99
C ALA A 538 -37.28 -26.91 -78.45
N GLU A 539 -38.25 -26.56 -79.30
CA GLU A 539 -39.50 -25.91 -78.90
C GLU A 539 -40.37 -26.85 -78.04
N GLU A 540 -40.40 -28.14 -78.36
CA GLU A 540 -41.17 -29.15 -77.60
C GLU A 540 -40.60 -29.39 -76.20
N GLU A 541 -39.27 -29.42 -76.05
CA GLU A 541 -38.60 -29.43 -74.74
C GLU A 541 -38.77 -28.10 -73.98
N GLN A 542 -38.72 -26.95 -74.65
CA GLN A 542 -39.03 -25.66 -74.02
C GLN A 542 -40.50 -25.64 -73.52
N ALA A 543 -41.43 -26.25 -74.25
CA ALA A 543 -42.83 -26.40 -73.83
C ALA A 543 -42.98 -27.36 -72.64
N ARG A 544 -42.23 -28.47 -72.59
CA ARG A 544 -42.16 -29.37 -71.42
C ARG A 544 -41.66 -28.64 -70.18
N LEU A 545 -40.51 -27.97 -70.24
CA LEU A 545 -39.94 -27.23 -69.11
C LEU A 545 -40.86 -26.10 -68.63
N ARG A 546 -41.56 -25.40 -69.53
CA ARG A 546 -42.58 -24.39 -69.17
C ARG A 546 -43.80 -24.99 -68.45
N ARG A 547 -44.23 -26.22 -68.80
CA ARG A 547 -45.30 -26.93 -68.06
C ARG A 547 -44.82 -27.33 -66.65
N GLU A 548 -43.59 -27.80 -66.52
CA GLU A 548 -43.04 -28.22 -65.22
C GLU A 548 -42.82 -27.02 -64.27
N LEU A 549 -42.33 -25.88 -64.80
CA LEU A 549 -42.22 -24.63 -64.04
C LEU A 549 -43.60 -24.12 -63.57
N ARG A 550 -44.66 -24.27 -64.37
CA ARG A 550 -46.03 -23.93 -63.95
C ARG A 550 -46.52 -24.84 -62.83
N LYS A 551 -46.26 -26.15 -62.90
CA LYS A 551 -46.57 -27.09 -61.79
C LYS A 551 -45.81 -26.72 -60.51
N GLN A 552 -44.52 -26.39 -60.60
CA GLN A 552 -43.75 -25.93 -59.43
C GLN A 552 -44.32 -24.63 -58.86
N ARG A 553 -44.64 -23.62 -59.68
CA ARG A 553 -45.26 -22.37 -59.20
C ARG A 553 -46.59 -22.61 -58.50
N LEU A 554 -47.44 -23.51 -59.02
CA LEU A 554 -48.71 -23.88 -58.37
C LEU A 554 -48.49 -24.58 -57.02
N ARG A 555 -47.47 -25.45 -56.91
CA ARG A 555 -47.06 -26.07 -55.63
C ARG A 555 -46.57 -25.02 -54.62
N CYS A 556 -45.71 -24.09 -55.04
CA CYS A 556 -45.22 -23.01 -54.17
C CYS A 556 -46.34 -22.04 -53.77
N GLN A 557 -47.31 -21.76 -54.64
CA GLN A 557 -48.49 -20.95 -54.30
C GLN A 557 -49.40 -21.66 -53.28
N HIS A 558 -49.61 -22.98 -53.39
CA HIS A 558 -50.33 -23.74 -52.36
C HIS A 558 -49.60 -23.69 -51.02
N LEU A 559 -48.27 -23.88 -51.00
CA LEU A 559 -47.48 -23.77 -49.77
C LEU A 559 -47.52 -22.35 -49.17
N ALA A 560 -47.53 -21.30 -49.99
CA ALA A 560 -47.67 -19.92 -49.52
C ALA A 560 -49.06 -19.63 -48.95
N HIS A 561 -50.14 -20.18 -49.54
CA HIS A 561 -51.49 -20.06 -49.00
C HIS A 561 -51.70 -20.82 -47.69
N LEU A 562 -50.94 -21.90 -47.45
CA LEU A 562 -50.94 -22.65 -46.18
C LEU A 562 -50.11 -21.97 -45.08
N ALA A 563 -49.21 -21.04 -45.42
CA ALA A 563 -48.27 -20.41 -44.49
C ALA A 563 -48.70 -19.02 -43.98
N ALA A 564 -49.89 -18.53 -44.35
CA ALA A 564 -50.41 -17.23 -43.92
C ALA A 564 -51.38 -17.38 -42.71
N PRO A 565 -51.05 -16.89 -41.51
CA PRO A 565 -51.92 -17.02 -40.35
C PRO A 565 -53.10 -16.05 -40.42
N ALA A 566 -54.32 -16.59 -40.47
CA ALA A 566 -55.53 -15.81 -40.32
C ALA A 566 -55.77 -15.49 -38.84
N GLN A 567 -55.69 -14.22 -38.46
CA GLN A 567 -56.17 -13.75 -37.16
C GLN A 567 -57.70 -13.85 -37.11
N ARG A 568 -58.25 -14.57 -36.13
CA ARG A 568 -59.63 -14.39 -35.65
C ARG A 568 -59.79 -14.89 -34.22
N GLU A 569 -60.47 -14.10 -33.41
CA GLU A 569 -60.72 -14.33 -31.99
C GLU A 569 -61.83 -15.36 -31.74
N PRO A 570 -61.91 -15.98 -30.54
CA PRO A 570 -62.98 -16.92 -30.18
C PRO A 570 -63.93 -16.37 -29.10
N GLU A 571 -65.25 -16.48 -29.29
CA GLU A 571 -66.23 -16.54 -28.17
C GLU A 571 -67.39 -17.53 -28.45
N GLU A 572 -67.67 -18.32 -27.41
CA GLU A 572 -68.90 -19.04 -26.98
C GLU A 572 -69.78 -19.92 -27.92
N GLY A 573 -70.17 -21.11 -27.41
CA GLY A 573 -71.37 -21.85 -27.86
C GLY A 573 -71.33 -23.40 -27.80
N THR A 574 -71.87 -24.00 -26.74
CA THR A 574 -72.15 -25.46 -26.50
C THR A 574 -73.06 -26.16 -27.54
N PRO A 575 -73.27 -27.51 -27.52
CA PRO A 575 -72.39 -28.65 -27.17
C PRO A 575 -72.45 -29.86 -28.18
N ALA A 576 -71.50 -30.80 -28.07
CA ALA A 576 -71.45 -32.23 -28.51
C ALA A 576 -72.53 -32.83 -29.47
N PRO A 577 -72.13 -33.64 -30.49
CA PRO A 577 -71.56 -34.97 -30.19
C PRO A 577 -70.34 -35.41 -31.05
N ALA A 578 -69.51 -36.29 -30.48
CA ALA A 578 -68.48 -37.04 -31.18
C ALA A 578 -69.12 -38.10 -32.11
N PRO A 579 -68.51 -38.47 -33.26
CA PRO A 579 -67.26 -39.24 -33.24
C PRO A 579 -66.27 -39.01 -34.39
N SER A 580 -64.98 -38.88 -34.07
CA SER A 580 -63.88 -39.71 -34.63
C SER A 580 -62.56 -39.31 -33.96
N ARG A 581 -61.67 -40.28 -33.75
CA ARG A 581 -60.24 -39.95 -33.58
C ARG A 581 -59.73 -39.46 -34.93
N ASP A 582 -58.99 -38.35 -34.95
CA ASP A 582 -57.77 -38.16 -35.77
C ASP A 582 -57.00 -36.89 -35.37
N SER A 583 -55.89 -37.11 -34.67
CA SER A 583 -54.58 -36.41 -34.71
C SER A 583 -54.44 -34.88 -34.86
N ALA A 584 -55.42 -34.04 -34.52
CA ALA A 584 -55.26 -32.58 -34.53
C ALA A 584 -54.67 -31.86 -33.27
N PRO A 585 -54.49 -32.46 -32.06
CA PRO A 585 -53.96 -31.71 -30.91
C PRO A 585 -52.43 -31.62 -30.89
N ALA A 586 -51.72 -32.59 -31.50
CA ALA A 586 -50.27 -32.70 -31.40
C ALA A 586 -49.54 -31.48 -31.96
N GLU A 587 -49.85 -31.06 -33.19
CA GLU A 587 -49.19 -29.93 -33.86
C GLU A 587 -49.42 -28.59 -33.14
N SER A 588 -50.64 -28.38 -32.60
CA SER A 588 -50.95 -27.17 -31.82
C SER A 588 -50.21 -27.13 -30.48
N HIS A 589 -50.08 -28.27 -29.80
CA HIS A 589 -49.30 -28.38 -28.57
C HIS A 589 -47.79 -28.23 -28.87
N GLN A 590 -47.29 -28.79 -29.97
CA GLN A 590 -45.91 -28.62 -30.41
C GLN A 590 -45.58 -27.16 -30.76
N ALA A 591 -46.49 -26.45 -31.44
CA ALA A 591 -46.34 -25.04 -31.75
C ALA A 591 -46.34 -24.16 -30.47
N LEU A 592 -47.22 -24.46 -29.52
CA LEU A 592 -47.26 -23.78 -28.22
C LEU A 592 -45.99 -24.08 -27.40
N GLN A 593 -45.51 -25.32 -27.42
CA GLN A 593 -44.30 -25.74 -26.71
C GLN A 593 -43.05 -25.08 -27.32
N VAL A 594 -42.91 -25.03 -28.64
CA VAL A 594 -41.83 -24.28 -29.31
C VAL A 594 -41.91 -22.76 -29.03
N ALA A 595 -43.11 -22.21 -28.84
CA ALA A 595 -43.27 -20.81 -28.42
C ALA A 595 -42.85 -20.61 -26.95
N MET A 596 -43.20 -21.55 -26.07
CA MET A 596 -42.75 -21.57 -24.67
C MET A 596 -41.24 -21.74 -24.55
N ASP A 597 -40.63 -22.67 -25.28
CA ASP A 597 -39.19 -22.91 -25.27
C ASP A 597 -38.42 -21.64 -25.72
N LYS A 598 -38.94 -20.93 -26.74
CA LYS A 598 -38.39 -19.63 -27.18
C LYS A 598 -38.57 -18.52 -26.16
N LEU A 599 -39.70 -18.50 -25.44
CA LEU A 599 -39.93 -17.54 -24.37
C LEU A 599 -39.02 -17.82 -23.17
N GLN A 600 -38.85 -19.09 -22.80
CA GLN A 600 -37.98 -19.56 -21.73
C GLN A 600 -36.50 -19.32 -22.05
N SER A 601 -36.05 -19.56 -23.28
CA SER A 601 -34.73 -19.14 -23.76
C SER A 601 -34.55 -17.65 -23.53
N ARG A 602 -35.42 -16.81 -24.10
CA ARG A 602 -35.32 -15.34 -23.95
C ARG A 602 -35.36 -14.86 -22.50
N PHE A 603 -36.15 -15.52 -21.65
CA PHE A 603 -36.20 -15.18 -20.23
C PHE A 603 -34.90 -15.55 -19.51
N THR A 604 -34.31 -16.70 -19.87
CA THR A 604 -32.99 -17.11 -19.38
C THR A 604 -31.91 -16.15 -19.87
N ASP A 605 -31.90 -15.83 -21.18
CA ASP A 605 -30.97 -14.89 -21.82
C ASP A 605 -31.03 -13.50 -21.14
N VAL A 606 -32.23 -12.96 -20.94
CA VAL A 606 -32.43 -11.66 -20.26
C VAL A 606 -32.06 -11.71 -18.77
N MET A 607 -32.27 -12.83 -18.08
CA MET A 607 -31.82 -13.00 -16.69
C MET A 607 -30.29 -13.11 -16.59
N GLN A 608 -29.64 -13.74 -17.57
CA GLN A 608 -28.20 -13.78 -17.72
C GLN A 608 -27.65 -12.36 -17.94
N GLU A 609 -28.19 -11.62 -18.92
CA GLU A 609 -27.84 -10.21 -19.16
C GLU A 609 -28.07 -9.34 -17.90
N ASN A 610 -29.11 -9.60 -17.11
CA ASN A 610 -29.36 -8.88 -15.86
C ASN A 610 -28.33 -9.19 -14.77
N ALA A 611 -27.80 -10.42 -14.72
CA ALA A 611 -26.73 -10.80 -13.81
C ALA A 611 -25.41 -10.15 -14.24
N ASP A 612 -25.05 -10.28 -15.52
CA ASP A 612 -23.85 -9.68 -16.11
C ASP A 612 -23.84 -8.15 -15.93
N LEU A 613 -25.00 -7.48 -16.10
CA LEU A 613 -25.15 -6.05 -15.87
C LEU A 613 -25.04 -5.65 -14.39
N LYS A 614 -25.47 -6.50 -13.45
CA LYS A 614 -25.29 -6.23 -12.01
C LYS A 614 -23.84 -6.35 -11.61
N GLU A 615 -23.15 -7.41 -12.03
CA GLU A 615 -21.71 -7.57 -11.84
C GLU A 615 -20.94 -6.35 -12.41
N ARG A 616 -21.33 -5.89 -13.61
CA ARG A 616 -20.79 -4.66 -14.23
C ARG A 616 -21.03 -3.40 -13.41
N VAL A 617 -22.17 -3.29 -12.73
CA VAL A 617 -22.50 -2.15 -11.85
C VAL A 617 -21.68 -2.23 -10.58
N GLU A 618 -21.56 -3.39 -9.96
CA GLU A 618 -20.74 -3.63 -8.76
C GLU A 618 -19.24 -3.36 -9.04
N GLU A 619 -18.72 -3.77 -10.21
CA GLU A 619 -17.38 -3.39 -10.68
C GLU A 619 -17.20 -1.87 -10.81
N LEU A 620 -18.20 -1.17 -11.36
CA LEU A 620 -18.15 0.28 -11.54
C LEU A 620 -18.27 1.03 -10.20
N GLU A 621 -19.09 0.56 -9.28
CA GLU A 621 -19.19 1.09 -7.92
C GLU A 621 -17.87 0.92 -7.17
N HIS A 622 -17.22 -0.25 -7.25
CA HIS A 622 -15.89 -0.47 -6.68
C HIS A 622 -14.84 0.49 -7.27
N ARG A 623 -14.85 0.71 -8.60
CA ARG A 623 -13.96 1.69 -9.24
C ARG A 623 -14.27 3.13 -8.82
N CYS A 624 -15.54 3.49 -8.64
CA CYS A 624 -15.91 4.80 -8.12
C CYS A 624 -15.42 5.01 -6.68
N ILE A 625 -15.49 3.98 -5.83
CA ILE A 625 -14.94 4.01 -4.48
C ILE A 625 -13.41 4.20 -4.53
N GLN A 626 -12.68 3.43 -5.35
CA GLN A 626 -11.23 3.59 -5.52
C GLN A 626 -10.86 5.00 -6.00
N LEU A 627 -11.52 5.51 -7.05
CA LEU A 627 -11.28 6.85 -7.58
C LEU A 627 -11.61 7.96 -6.56
N SER A 628 -12.59 7.74 -5.66
CA SER A 628 -12.85 8.68 -4.57
C SER A 628 -11.71 8.68 -3.53
N GLY A 629 -11.20 7.51 -3.12
CA GLY A 629 -10.03 7.42 -2.25
C GLY A 629 -8.74 7.99 -2.85
N GLU A 630 -8.53 7.80 -4.16
CA GLU A 630 -7.44 8.46 -4.90
C GLU A 630 -7.61 9.99 -4.91
N THR A 631 -8.84 10.48 -5.13
CA THR A 631 -9.14 11.92 -5.12
C THR A 631 -8.92 12.54 -3.73
N ASP A 632 -9.33 11.86 -2.66
CA ASP A 632 -9.08 12.28 -1.27
C ASP A 632 -7.57 12.29 -0.96
N THR A 633 -6.81 11.30 -1.45
CA THR A 633 -5.35 11.25 -1.31
C THR A 633 -4.65 12.38 -2.07
N ILE A 634 -5.16 12.77 -3.24
CA ILE A 634 -4.70 13.96 -3.98
C ILE A 634 -5.05 15.23 -3.18
N GLY A 635 -6.21 15.27 -2.52
CA GLY A 635 -6.59 16.32 -1.57
C GLY A 635 -5.60 16.46 -0.41
N ASP A 636 -5.28 15.36 0.28
CA ASP A 636 -4.25 15.28 1.33
C ASP A 636 -2.91 15.85 0.81
N TYR A 637 -2.46 15.43 -0.38
CA TYR A 637 -1.22 15.94 -0.98
C TYR A 637 -1.25 17.44 -1.28
N ILE A 638 -2.39 17.97 -1.76
CA ILE A 638 -2.57 19.41 -1.99
C ILE A 638 -2.47 20.18 -0.67
N THR A 639 -3.09 19.70 0.42
CA THR A 639 -2.99 20.38 1.74
C THR A 639 -1.57 20.34 2.30
N LEU A 640 -0.87 19.19 2.21
CA LEU A 640 0.53 19.06 2.61
C LEU A 640 1.43 20.01 1.81
N TYR A 641 1.23 20.12 0.50
CA TYR A 641 2.00 21.05 -0.34
C TYR A 641 1.71 22.52 0.00
N GLN A 642 0.46 22.87 0.31
CA GLN A 642 0.10 24.21 0.78
C GLN A 642 0.77 24.54 2.11
N ASN A 643 0.74 23.62 3.08
CA ASN A 643 1.41 23.78 4.38
C ASN A 643 2.92 23.90 4.24
N GLN A 644 3.56 23.02 3.45
CA GLN A 644 5.00 23.10 3.18
C GLN A 644 5.39 24.44 2.52
N ARG A 645 4.56 24.93 1.60
CA ARG A 645 4.74 26.24 0.95
C ARG A 645 4.53 27.42 1.91
N ALA A 646 3.62 27.29 2.89
CA ALA A 646 3.43 28.28 3.94
C ALA A 646 4.66 28.34 4.89
N VAL A 647 5.14 27.19 5.37
CA VAL A 647 6.35 27.10 6.21
C VAL A 647 7.59 27.64 5.49
N LEU A 648 7.74 27.36 4.18
CA LEU A 648 8.81 27.93 3.38
C LEU A 648 8.70 29.46 3.26
N LYS A 649 7.51 30.00 3.05
CA LYS A 649 7.29 31.46 3.05
C LYS A 649 7.63 32.08 4.39
N GLU A 650 7.23 31.46 5.50
CA GLU A 650 7.48 32.00 6.84
C GLU A 650 8.98 32.01 7.17
N ARG A 651 9.70 30.91 6.89
CA ARG A 651 11.17 30.88 6.99
C ARG A 651 11.88 31.89 6.08
N HIS A 652 11.28 32.25 4.95
CA HIS A 652 11.79 33.34 4.10
C HIS A 652 11.52 34.71 4.74
N ARG A 653 10.32 34.92 5.30
CA ARG A 653 9.93 36.12 6.04
C ARG A 653 10.84 36.37 7.25
N GLU A 654 11.11 35.33 8.05
CA GLU A 654 12.06 35.38 9.17
C GLU A 654 13.47 35.77 8.74
N LYS A 655 13.96 35.23 7.62
CA LYS A 655 15.27 35.59 7.05
C LYS A 655 15.31 37.03 6.56
N GLU A 656 14.26 37.49 5.88
CA GLU A 656 14.13 38.87 5.41
C GLU A 656 14.05 39.85 6.59
N GLU A 657 13.32 39.51 7.66
CA GLU A 657 13.32 40.27 8.90
C GLU A 657 14.69 40.31 9.56
N TYR A 658 15.39 39.16 9.66
CA TYR A 658 16.73 39.10 10.23
C TYR A 658 17.73 39.95 9.43
N ILE A 659 17.70 39.86 8.09
CA ILE A 659 18.51 40.71 7.19
C ILE A 659 18.15 42.19 7.39
N SER A 660 16.87 42.52 7.56
CA SER A 660 16.41 43.90 7.79
C SER A 660 16.87 44.45 9.14
N ARG A 661 16.81 43.64 10.21
CA ARG A 661 17.36 43.99 11.54
C ARG A 661 18.86 44.23 11.45
N LEU A 662 19.61 43.28 10.89
CA LEU A 662 21.07 43.40 10.70
C LEU A 662 21.47 44.60 9.83
N ALA A 663 20.66 44.94 8.81
CA ALA A 663 20.88 46.13 7.98
C ALA A 663 20.64 47.42 8.77
N LYS A 664 19.62 47.44 9.65
CA LYS A 664 19.37 48.55 10.57
C LYS A 664 20.49 48.70 11.59
N ASP A 665 20.87 47.62 12.28
CA ASP A 665 21.96 47.62 13.27
C ASP A 665 23.28 48.12 12.67
N LYS A 666 23.54 47.79 11.40
CA LYS A 666 24.70 48.30 10.65
C LYS A 666 24.63 49.80 10.37
N GLU A 667 23.46 50.34 10.05
CA GLU A 667 23.29 51.78 9.84
C GLU A 667 23.32 52.54 11.17
N ASP A 668 22.69 52.01 12.22
CA ASP A 668 22.74 52.56 13.59
C ASP A 668 24.21 52.57 14.11
N MET A 669 24.98 51.49 13.89
CA MET A 669 26.41 51.43 14.20
C MET A 669 27.23 52.45 13.38
N LYS A 670 26.86 52.69 12.12
CA LYS A 670 27.49 53.70 11.26
C LYS A 670 27.18 55.12 11.73
N VAL A 671 25.98 55.39 12.23
CA VAL A 671 25.63 56.66 12.89
C VAL A 671 26.46 56.85 14.16
N LYS A 672 26.53 55.85 15.05
CA LYS A 672 27.37 55.91 16.26
C LYS A 672 28.86 56.10 15.95
N LEU A 673 29.38 55.50 14.87
CA LEU A 673 30.76 55.73 14.41
C LEU A 673 30.98 57.16 13.90
N LEU A 674 29.99 57.79 13.25
CA LEU A 674 30.07 59.20 12.84
C LEU A 674 30.00 60.13 14.06
N GLU A 675 29.10 59.88 15.01
CA GLU A 675 29.01 60.62 16.27
C GLU A 675 30.33 60.52 17.06
N LEU A 676 30.94 59.33 17.12
CA LEU A 676 32.24 59.13 17.75
C LEU A 676 33.35 59.90 17.02
N GLN A 677 33.32 59.92 15.68
CA GLN A 677 34.27 60.71 14.88
C GLN A 677 34.11 62.22 15.15
N GLU A 678 32.88 62.73 15.25
CA GLU A 678 32.61 64.13 15.62
C GLU A 678 33.10 64.47 17.03
N LEU A 679 32.83 63.60 18.01
CA LEU A 679 33.28 63.79 19.40
C LEU A 679 34.81 63.74 19.51
N VAL A 680 35.49 62.86 18.78
CA VAL A 680 36.96 62.82 18.73
C VAL A 680 37.53 64.08 18.08
N VAL A 681 36.95 64.56 16.98
CA VAL A 681 37.36 65.83 16.35
C VAL A 681 37.15 67.00 17.32
N ARG A 682 36.04 67.02 18.06
CA ARG A 682 35.74 68.03 19.07
C ARG A 682 36.75 68.00 20.22
N LEU A 683 37.05 66.82 20.78
CA LEU A 683 38.04 66.62 21.84
C LEU A 683 39.46 67.04 21.40
N VAL A 684 39.85 66.74 20.15
CA VAL A 684 41.12 67.20 19.58
C VAL A 684 41.10 68.72 19.38
N GLY A 685 39.96 69.31 19.00
CA GLY A 685 39.74 70.76 18.94
C GLY A 685 39.93 71.43 20.30
N GLU A 686 39.21 70.97 21.32
CA GLU A 686 39.31 71.42 22.72
C GLU A 686 40.76 71.34 23.24
N ARG A 687 41.44 70.20 23.02
CA ARG A 687 42.85 70.01 23.37
C ARG A 687 43.75 71.00 22.62
N ASN A 688 43.53 71.20 21.33
CA ASN A 688 44.33 72.12 20.51
C ASN A 688 44.07 73.59 20.90
N GLU A 689 42.85 73.95 21.32
CA GLU A 689 42.54 75.25 21.89
C GLU A 689 43.23 75.46 23.24
N LEU A 690 43.24 74.44 24.12
CA LEU A 690 43.98 74.50 25.38
C LEU A 690 45.47 74.70 25.11
N TYR A 691 46.08 73.90 24.21
CA TYR A 691 47.46 74.12 23.75
C TYR A 691 47.68 75.51 23.15
N GLY A 692 46.74 76.01 22.35
CA GLY A 692 46.79 77.36 21.78
C GLY A 692 46.71 78.47 22.84
N LYS A 693 45.92 78.27 23.90
CA LYS A 693 45.85 79.18 25.07
C LYS A 693 47.16 79.13 25.88
N PHE A 694 47.78 77.95 26.05
CA PHE A 694 49.09 77.81 26.70
C PHE A 694 50.25 78.40 25.89
N LEU A 695 50.30 78.23 24.56
CA LEU A 695 51.30 78.89 23.70
C LEU A 695 51.04 80.40 23.55
N GLY A 696 49.77 80.82 23.44
CA GLY A 696 49.38 82.22 23.30
C GLY A 696 49.66 83.06 24.55
N ALA A 697 49.61 82.46 25.74
CA ALA A 697 50.03 83.10 26.99
C ALA A 697 51.55 83.42 27.03
N GLY A 698 52.35 82.86 26.12
CA GLY A 698 53.80 83.06 26.07
C GLY A 698 54.29 84.22 25.19
N GLN A 699 53.44 84.93 24.43
CA GLN A 699 53.90 85.97 23.50
C GLN A 699 53.01 87.22 23.41
N SER A 700 53.52 88.33 23.97
CA SER A 700 53.27 89.73 23.59
C SER A 700 54.20 90.66 24.42
N PRO A 701 54.62 91.86 23.94
CA PRO A 701 55.61 92.01 22.87
C PRO A 701 56.68 93.09 23.13
N ALA A 702 57.92 92.94 22.63
CA ALA A 702 58.83 94.07 22.30
C ALA A 702 60.16 93.63 21.61
N GLY A 703 60.55 94.31 20.52
CA GLY A 703 61.97 94.54 20.19
C GLY A 703 62.61 93.79 18.99
N GLU A 704 62.41 94.31 17.77
CA GLU A 704 63.42 94.25 16.69
C GLU A 704 64.56 95.29 16.94
N PRO A 705 65.65 95.35 16.14
CA PRO A 705 66.22 94.42 15.15
C PRO A 705 67.66 93.98 15.58
N THR A 706 68.46 93.12 14.93
CA THR A 706 68.91 92.97 13.53
C THR A 706 69.80 91.68 13.51
N ALA A 707 70.21 91.01 12.42
CA ALA A 707 70.12 91.22 10.98
C ALA A 707 70.10 89.85 10.22
N ALA A 708 70.18 89.88 8.89
CA ALA A 708 70.35 88.72 7.98
C ALA A 708 71.40 89.07 6.89
N PRO A 709 71.69 88.25 5.84
CA PRO A 709 71.43 86.82 5.53
C PRO A 709 72.79 86.09 5.18
N PRO A 710 72.93 84.97 4.41
CA PRO A 710 71.96 84.14 3.67
C PRO A 710 72.08 82.59 3.80
N ALA A 711 71.11 81.90 3.19
CA ALA A 711 70.95 80.44 3.12
C ALA A 711 71.91 79.74 2.12
N PRO A 712 71.90 78.39 2.02
CA PRO A 712 71.02 77.77 1.02
C PRO A 712 70.43 76.36 1.33
N GLN A 713 69.24 76.12 0.73
CA GLN A 713 68.75 74.86 0.11
C GLN A 713 68.30 73.64 0.95
N ALA A 714 67.13 73.12 0.56
CA ALA A 714 66.61 71.75 0.79
C ALA A 714 67.29 70.76 -0.19
N PRO A 715 67.12 69.40 -0.16
CA PRO A 715 65.85 68.66 0.07
C PRO A 715 65.96 67.26 0.76
N GLY A 716 64.86 66.50 0.81
CA GLY A 716 64.94 65.04 0.58
C GLY A 716 64.25 64.07 1.57
N ALA A 717 63.23 63.37 1.04
CA ALA A 717 62.90 61.95 1.24
C ALA A 717 62.70 61.32 2.65
N ALA A 718 61.51 60.73 2.83
CA ALA A 718 61.24 59.55 3.68
C ALA A 718 61.68 58.24 2.96
N PRO A 719 61.48 57.01 3.47
CA PRO A 719 60.98 56.56 4.79
C PRO A 719 61.84 55.44 5.45
N SER A 720 61.50 55.01 6.69
CA SER A 720 61.53 53.58 7.10
C SER A 720 60.88 53.35 8.48
N GLN A 721 60.32 52.16 8.69
CA GLN A 721 59.89 51.60 9.98
C GLN A 721 61.09 51.06 10.81
N GLY A 722 60.83 50.79 12.10
CA GLY A 722 61.77 50.22 13.07
C GLY A 722 62.50 51.31 13.88
N ASP A 723 62.62 51.24 15.21
CA ASP A 723 62.26 50.16 16.13
C ASP A 723 62.01 50.70 17.57
N LEU A 724 61.60 49.81 18.46
CA LEU A 724 61.34 49.98 19.90
C LEU A 724 62.21 51.03 20.63
N LEU A 725 61.57 51.95 21.35
CA LEU A 725 62.15 52.61 22.53
C LEU A 725 61.18 52.59 23.71
N GLU A 726 61.42 51.63 24.60
CA GLU A 726 60.90 51.57 25.95
C GLU A 726 61.48 52.75 26.77
N VAL A 727 60.64 53.70 27.16
CA VAL A 727 61.04 54.85 27.99
C VAL A 727 60.31 54.76 29.33
N SER A 728 61.04 54.31 30.35
CA SER A 728 60.63 54.48 31.74
C SER A 728 60.66 55.96 32.12
N LEU A 729 59.53 56.52 32.51
CA LEU A 729 59.44 57.77 33.25
C LEU A 729 58.53 57.59 34.46
N ALA A 730 59.11 57.02 35.52
CA ALA A 730 58.63 57.26 36.86
C ALA A 730 59.20 58.61 37.32
N ASP A 731 58.42 59.67 37.19
CA ASP A 731 58.60 60.88 38.01
C ASP A 731 57.22 61.43 38.37
N ASN A 732 56.85 61.29 39.63
CA ASN A 732 55.61 61.82 40.17
C ASN A 732 55.76 63.34 40.36
N VAL A 733 54.97 64.13 39.64
CA VAL A 733 54.60 65.48 40.06
C VAL A 733 53.10 65.49 40.26
N GLU A 734 52.68 65.53 41.53
CA GLU A 734 51.28 65.72 41.90
C GLU A 734 50.78 67.06 41.36
N LEU A 735 49.78 67.02 40.48
CA LEU A 735 48.91 68.16 40.20
C LEU A 735 47.54 67.84 40.80
N GLY A 736 47.12 68.67 41.76
CA GLY A 736 45.88 68.47 42.52
C GLY A 736 44.61 68.55 41.65
N PRO A 737 43.46 68.09 42.19
CA PRO A 737 42.23 67.91 41.41
C PRO A 737 41.57 69.24 41.05
N ALA A 738 41.97 69.82 39.92
CA ALA A 738 41.21 70.87 39.25
C ALA A 738 40.09 70.22 38.42
N ALA A 739 38.84 70.48 38.82
CA ALA A 739 37.66 69.91 38.17
C ALA A 739 37.50 70.44 36.72
N LEU A 740 37.95 69.63 35.76
CA LEU A 740 37.43 69.64 34.41
C LEU A 740 37.33 68.19 33.92
N GLU A 741 36.29 67.49 34.37
CA GLU A 741 35.86 66.27 33.69
C GLU A 741 35.49 66.66 32.26
N ASN A 742 36.30 66.25 31.28
CA ASN A 742 36.03 66.52 29.88
C ASN A 742 34.73 65.80 29.50
N SER A 743 33.61 66.51 29.47
CA SER A 743 32.28 65.96 29.17
C SER A 743 32.26 65.22 27.83
N THR A 744 33.02 65.71 26.86
CA THR A 744 33.25 65.07 25.55
C THR A 744 33.99 63.73 25.67
N ALA A 745 34.93 63.58 26.62
CA ALA A 745 35.59 62.29 26.86
C ALA A 745 34.67 61.28 27.56
N GLN A 746 33.82 61.73 28.50
CA GLN A 746 32.78 60.88 29.10
C GLN A 746 31.76 60.41 28.06
N GLN A 747 31.32 61.29 27.16
CA GLN A 747 30.44 60.95 26.04
C GLN A 747 31.07 59.91 25.10
N ILE A 748 32.37 60.03 24.78
CA ILE A 748 33.08 59.02 23.98
C ILE A 748 33.12 57.66 24.70
N MET A 749 33.42 57.62 26.01
CA MET A 749 33.42 56.36 26.77
C MET A 749 32.03 55.71 26.81
N GLN A 750 30.98 56.50 27.01
CA GLN A 750 29.59 56.01 27.01
C GLN A 750 29.20 55.44 25.64
N LEU A 751 29.47 56.17 24.56
CA LEU A 751 29.18 55.73 23.19
C LEU A 751 29.94 54.45 22.81
N LEU A 752 31.19 54.31 23.26
CA LEU A 752 31.97 53.07 23.10
C LEU A 752 31.36 51.90 23.87
N CYS A 753 30.91 52.09 25.11
CA CYS A 753 30.21 51.06 25.88
C CYS A 753 28.91 50.62 25.19
N GLU A 754 28.14 51.56 24.63
CA GLU A 754 26.94 51.24 23.87
C GLU A 754 27.26 50.43 22.60
N MET A 755 28.26 50.84 21.81
CA MET A 755 28.72 50.10 20.63
C MET A 755 29.20 48.68 20.99
N GLN A 756 29.82 48.52 22.16
CA GLN A 756 30.31 47.25 22.66
C GLN A 756 29.14 46.33 23.09
N SER A 757 28.11 46.88 23.75
CA SER A 757 26.90 46.14 24.13
C SER A 757 26.09 45.63 22.93
N CYS A 758 26.11 46.35 21.80
CA CYS A 758 25.45 45.91 20.56
C CYS A 758 26.10 44.67 19.90
N GLN A 759 27.31 44.28 20.31
CA GLN A 759 27.93 43.04 19.81
C GLN A 759 27.46 41.77 20.56
N GLU A 760 26.88 41.92 21.76
CA GLU A 760 26.51 40.79 22.63
C GLU A 760 25.04 40.37 22.47
N HIS A 761 24.62 40.02 21.24
CA HIS A 761 23.32 39.38 21.02
C HIS A 761 23.39 37.85 21.21
N PRO A 762 22.60 37.24 22.13
CA PRO A 762 22.65 35.80 22.43
C PRO A 762 22.21 34.84 21.31
N GLY A 763 21.96 35.34 20.09
CA GLY A 763 21.55 34.53 18.93
C GLY A 763 22.68 33.69 18.30
N LEU A 764 23.94 33.92 18.70
CA LEU A 764 25.10 33.11 18.29
C LEU A 764 25.13 31.75 18.99
N SER A 765 24.11 30.93 18.69
CA SER A 765 24.21 29.48 18.80
C SER A 765 25.47 29.02 18.05
N LYS A 766 26.28 28.18 18.70
CA LYS A 766 27.49 27.57 18.13
C LYS A 766 27.11 26.54 17.07
N ASN A 767 26.57 26.99 15.93
CA ASN A 767 26.57 26.20 14.72
C ASN A 767 28.02 26.15 14.20
N PRO A 768 28.62 24.96 14.00
CA PRO A 768 29.88 24.89 13.28
C PRO A 768 29.62 25.36 11.85
N CYS A 769 30.11 26.55 11.50
CA CYS A 769 30.18 26.98 10.11
C CYS A 769 31.11 26.02 9.36
N ILE A 770 30.55 24.97 8.76
CA ILE A 770 31.25 24.15 7.78
C ILE A 770 31.60 25.09 6.61
N PRO A 771 32.89 25.32 6.31
CA PRO A 771 33.28 26.30 5.30
C PRO A 771 33.05 25.71 3.90
N PHE A 772 31.92 26.07 3.28
CA PHE A 772 31.62 25.70 1.90
C PHE A 772 32.51 26.47 0.91
N PHE A 773 33.65 25.88 0.57
CA PHE A 773 34.49 26.38 -0.52
C PHE A 773 33.93 25.95 -1.88
N TYR A 774 33.29 26.87 -2.58
CA TYR A 774 32.97 26.69 -4.00
C TYR A 774 34.23 26.86 -4.85
N ARG A 775 34.71 25.77 -5.45
CA ARG A 775 35.55 25.81 -6.65
C ARG A 775 34.71 25.37 -7.83
N ALA A 776 34.61 26.23 -8.84
CA ALA A 776 33.92 25.91 -10.08
C ALA A 776 34.84 25.06 -10.97
N ASP A 777 34.65 23.74 -10.95
CA ASP A 777 35.24 22.85 -11.95
C ASP A 777 34.32 22.75 -13.18
N SER A 778 34.92 22.68 -14.36
CA SER A 778 34.30 23.00 -15.65
C SER A 778 33.33 21.96 -16.23
N ASN A 779 32.95 20.92 -15.48
CA ASN A 779 32.04 19.86 -15.93
C ASN A 779 30.94 19.58 -14.89
N THR A 780 29.80 20.28 -15.03
CA THR A 780 28.41 19.90 -14.69
C THR A 780 28.14 18.78 -13.66
N GLY A 781 28.79 18.81 -12.50
CA GLY A 781 28.51 17.87 -11.40
C GLY A 781 28.91 18.45 -10.04
N VAL A 782 27.92 18.92 -9.26
CA VAL A 782 28.17 19.43 -7.90
C VAL A 782 28.31 18.26 -6.92
N LYS A 783 29.55 17.88 -6.60
CA LYS A 783 29.84 17.01 -5.45
C LYS A 783 30.02 17.86 -4.19
N ILE A 784 29.06 17.74 -3.27
CA ILE A 784 29.22 18.23 -1.90
C ILE A 784 30.08 17.21 -1.15
N MET A 785 31.30 17.59 -0.75
CA MET A 785 32.04 16.85 0.26
C MET A 785 31.82 17.51 1.62
N VAL A 786 31.32 16.73 2.58
CA VAL A 786 31.34 17.06 3.99
C VAL A 786 32.58 16.40 4.60
N ILE A 787 33.34 17.16 5.39
CA ILE A 787 34.39 16.65 6.29
C ILE A 787 33.93 16.98 7.72
#